data_AF-R1IJA3-F1
#
_entry.id   AF-R1IJA3-F1
#
_cell.length_a   1.000
_cell.length_b   1.000
_cell.length_c   1.000
_cell.angle_alpha   90.00
_cell.angle_beta   90.00
_cell.angle_gamma   90.00
#
_symmetry.space_group_name_H-M   'P 1'
#
loop_
_entity.id
_entity.type
_entity.pdbx_description
1 polymer ?
#
loop_
_entity_poly.entity_id
_entity_poly.type
_entity_poly.pdbx_seq_one_letter_code
_entity_poly.pdbx_strand_id
1 'polypeptide(L)'
;MTSSADKKRVIVLGGKGETGYRIMHFLRSMNTSWEVVGTSRHAANLSSDNTPLLPFDLASPKEAIKTLSTFDLAIIAIGPMEKVREKAHLLCLDAGIDCIDINDSITAADSIFSLDQNAKDQNRLILTGMGFMPGLSSLMLARLAEEERSSQKYYSIRAYMGAAYGGGKASPHAILSSFEPYVSWIKNGKRQKLKTPWKDGKQLFTFSGHTKAISLIPYSAVENTAIVSEQSNISDKIESLDSRYNIQYLHQGFARFLAAIAPSEKRKNQLADMFYKSGQSMKEKRDADPDTILWCYPDDSPEKGLLLHGMISSYDLTALVAACCAELYLNNQFSNTRGVLSVESLSKAHRYALIEGLSVQGVHFKEADLEQLKEAGLYFGWVECPQKYAQRMKHYSRNWYTAPKQHPRMIPLQKMFLLESDIWGALRKEFNPLSFAGFIVKTLSRWRQHQKMLSEYSSSVALPPPDIWAKAVKDISMFTSGYSCARDALGQDKAYQMYRKMFLETGKMEMRWLWPDAQQFTLLESPHHGAVQYWLAYLKSYADLNIITLSSEVDEIGNTFFVIKDCLYANLFSFLGCPELSHLVREMEREAFEYILLSNGGRVEWDVFEQGNVSALICPSSSENIVKHADPEGQEFAAPHL
;
A
#
# COMPACT_ATOMS: atom_id res chain seq x y z
N MET A 1 35.46 -2.44 -9.52
CA MET A 1 35.77 -3.17 -8.27
C MET A 1 36.34 -2.17 -7.29
N THR A 2 35.50 -1.58 -6.44
CA THR A 2 35.93 -0.73 -5.33
C THR A 2 36.53 -1.60 -4.23
N SER A 3 37.63 -1.15 -3.62
CA SER A 3 38.32 -1.88 -2.57
C SER A 3 37.38 -2.14 -1.37
N SER A 4 37.55 -3.26 -0.66
CA SER A 4 36.69 -3.65 0.47
C SER A 4 36.80 -2.74 1.70
N ALA A 5 37.65 -1.70 1.67
CA ALA A 5 37.92 -0.84 2.83
C ALA A 5 36.96 0.36 2.98
N ASP A 6 36.21 0.74 1.93
CA ASP A 6 35.30 1.91 1.95
C ASP A 6 33.80 1.54 1.95
N LYS A 7 33.48 0.25 2.15
CA LYS A 7 32.09 -0.22 2.09
C LYS A 7 31.36 0.12 3.39
N LYS A 8 30.32 0.96 3.34
CA LYS A 8 29.47 1.26 4.51
C LYS A 8 28.81 -0.01 5.03
N ARG A 9 28.92 -0.26 6.34
CA ARG A 9 28.44 -1.46 7.02
C ARG A 9 27.28 -1.12 7.94
N VAL A 10 26.15 -1.79 7.76
CA VAL A 10 24.92 -1.60 8.53
C VAL A 10 24.56 -2.90 9.24
N ILE A 11 24.29 -2.82 10.55
CA ILE A 11 23.80 -3.95 11.33
C ILE A 11 22.33 -3.76 11.70
N VAL A 12 21.47 -4.72 11.34
CA VAL A 12 20.04 -4.73 11.72
C VAL A 12 19.83 -5.65 12.91
N LEU A 13 19.65 -5.05 14.08
CA LEU A 13 19.38 -5.76 15.31
C LEU A 13 17.96 -6.33 15.27
N GLY A 14 17.81 -7.65 15.46
CA GLY A 14 16.53 -8.32 15.28
C GLY A 14 16.23 -8.67 13.81
N GLY A 15 17.25 -8.82 12.97
CA GLY A 15 17.14 -9.13 11.55
C GLY A 15 16.36 -10.42 11.20
N LYS A 16 16.18 -11.36 12.13
CA LYS A 16 15.29 -12.54 11.93
C LYS A 16 13.79 -12.23 12.15
N GLY A 17 13.47 -11.08 12.75
CA GLY A 17 12.09 -10.63 12.95
C GLY A 17 11.44 -10.16 11.65
N GLU A 18 10.11 -10.08 11.64
CA GLU A 18 9.31 -9.70 10.46
C GLU A 18 9.76 -8.35 9.87
N THR A 19 9.82 -7.29 10.70
CA THR A 19 10.27 -5.97 10.26
C THR A 19 11.78 -5.93 9.99
N GLY A 20 12.60 -6.53 10.84
CA GLY A 20 14.06 -6.50 10.69
C GLY A 20 14.54 -7.14 9.39
N TYR A 21 13.91 -8.24 8.97
CA TYR A 21 14.17 -8.85 7.67
C TYR A 21 13.79 -7.93 6.50
N ARG A 22 12.62 -7.27 6.56
CA ARG A 22 12.19 -6.31 5.53
C ARG A 22 13.10 -5.09 5.46
N ILE A 23 13.60 -4.59 6.59
CA ILE A 23 14.61 -3.51 6.63
C ILE A 23 15.85 -3.95 5.84
N MET A 24 16.38 -5.14 6.13
CA MET A 24 17.54 -5.66 5.39
C MET A 24 17.26 -5.81 3.89
N HIS A 25 16.06 -6.29 3.54
CA HIS A 25 15.64 -6.43 2.14
C HIS A 25 15.66 -5.07 1.42
N PHE A 26 15.02 -4.05 1.99
CA PHE A 26 14.95 -2.73 1.39
C PHE A 26 16.31 -2.02 1.33
N LEU A 27 17.14 -2.10 2.37
CA LEU A 27 18.49 -1.53 2.32
C LEU A 27 19.32 -2.10 1.16
N ARG A 28 19.23 -3.41 0.93
CA ARG A 28 19.95 -4.08 -0.17
C ARG A 28 19.38 -3.73 -1.54
N SER A 29 18.07 -3.45 -1.64
CA SER A 29 17.44 -3.05 -2.90
C SER A 29 17.64 -1.57 -3.23
N MET A 30 17.81 -0.72 -2.21
CA MET A 30 18.14 0.70 -2.36
C MET A 30 19.58 0.89 -2.82
N ASN A 31 20.53 0.19 -2.19
CA ASN A 31 21.94 0.33 -2.54
C ASN A 31 22.74 -0.97 -2.35
N THR A 32 23.18 -1.56 -3.46
CA THR A 32 23.96 -2.80 -3.47
C THR A 32 25.39 -2.64 -2.94
N SER A 33 25.87 -1.40 -2.82
CA SER A 33 27.19 -1.08 -2.27
C SER A 33 27.23 -1.06 -0.75
N TRP A 34 26.13 -1.26 -0.03
CA TRP A 34 26.16 -1.40 1.44
C TRP A 34 26.40 -2.86 1.87
N GLU A 35 27.15 -3.05 2.95
CA GLU A 35 27.25 -4.34 3.63
C GLU A 35 26.16 -4.40 4.71
N VAL A 36 25.08 -5.10 4.42
CA VAL A 36 23.96 -5.26 5.34
C VAL A 36 24.07 -6.60 6.04
N VAL A 37 24.08 -6.57 7.38
CA VAL A 37 24.16 -7.75 8.24
C VAL A 37 23.00 -7.70 9.23
N GLY A 38 22.29 -8.81 9.43
CA GLY A 38 21.26 -8.91 10.45
C GLY A 38 21.77 -9.58 11.72
N THR A 39 20.96 -9.57 12.77
CA THR A 39 21.26 -10.36 13.97
C THR A 39 20.15 -11.33 14.35
N SER A 40 20.55 -12.39 15.05
CA SER A 40 19.65 -13.32 15.73
C SER A 40 20.22 -13.79 17.06
N ARG A 41 19.35 -14.18 18.00
CA ARG A 41 19.77 -14.71 19.31
C ARG A 41 20.52 -16.04 19.23
N HIS A 42 20.31 -16.82 18.18
CA HIS A 42 21.00 -18.09 17.95
C HIS A 42 21.90 -17.97 16.72
N ALA A 43 22.95 -18.79 16.67
CA ALA A 43 23.82 -18.91 15.51
C ALA A 43 23.02 -19.45 14.31
N ALA A 44 22.58 -18.53 13.45
CA ALA A 44 22.14 -18.82 12.10
C ALA A 44 23.08 -18.02 11.20
N ASN A 45 23.59 -18.63 10.12
CA ASN A 45 24.56 -17.94 9.27
C ASN A 45 23.89 -17.03 8.24
N LEU A 46 22.63 -17.32 7.89
CA LEU A 46 21.89 -16.60 6.84
C LEU A 46 20.41 -16.43 7.22
N SER A 47 19.82 -15.31 6.78
CA SER A 47 18.37 -15.07 6.75
C SER A 47 17.72 -15.72 5.53
N SER A 48 16.40 -15.62 5.38
CA SER A 48 15.66 -16.15 4.22
C SER A 48 16.09 -15.55 2.88
N ASP A 49 16.66 -14.33 2.87
CA ASP A 49 17.19 -13.67 1.65
C ASP A 49 18.70 -13.82 1.50
N ASN A 50 19.29 -14.83 2.16
CA ASN A 50 20.73 -15.04 2.18
C ASN A 50 21.52 -13.82 2.70
N THR A 51 20.90 -12.96 3.52
CA THR A 51 21.62 -11.89 4.24
C THR A 51 22.35 -12.52 5.43
N PRO A 52 23.66 -12.25 5.63
CA PRO A 52 24.40 -12.75 6.79
C PRO A 52 23.72 -12.40 8.10
N LEU A 53 23.74 -13.35 9.04
CA LEU A 53 23.24 -13.15 10.40
C LEU A 53 24.37 -13.36 11.40
N LEU A 54 24.48 -12.45 12.37
CA LEU A 54 25.40 -12.56 13.50
C LEU A 54 24.66 -12.89 14.80
N PRO A 55 25.27 -13.68 15.70
CA PRO A 55 24.75 -13.83 17.05
C PRO A 55 24.78 -12.48 17.77
N PHE A 56 23.67 -12.10 18.38
CA PHE A 56 23.57 -10.89 19.19
C PHE A 56 22.62 -11.11 20.36
N ASP A 57 23.11 -10.87 21.57
CA ASP A 57 22.35 -11.00 22.80
C ASP A 57 22.54 -9.75 23.68
N LEU A 58 21.43 -9.13 24.06
CA LEU A 58 21.42 -7.99 24.98
C LEU A 58 21.90 -8.39 26.40
N ALA A 59 21.88 -9.68 26.73
CA ALA A 59 22.42 -10.20 27.97
C ALA A 59 23.97 -10.35 27.97
N SER A 60 24.62 -10.18 26.82
CA SER A 60 26.07 -10.28 26.64
C SER A 60 26.68 -8.94 26.19
N PRO A 61 26.64 -7.89 27.02
CA PRO A 61 26.97 -6.52 26.60
C PRO A 61 28.37 -6.35 26.01
N LYS A 62 29.39 -7.03 26.57
CA LYS A 62 30.77 -6.95 26.05
C LYS A 62 30.89 -7.46 24.61
N GLU A 63 30.24 -8.57 24.30
CA GLU A 63 30.24 -9.17 22.95
C GLU A 63 29.39 -8.35 21.99
N ALA A 64 28.25 -7.83 22.46
CA ALA A 64 27.40 -6.93 21.70
C ALA A 64 28.16 -5.66 21.30
N ILE A 65 28.80 -4.98 22.24
CA ILE A 65 29.60 -3.76 22.00
C ILE A 65 30.74 -4.06 20.99
N LYS A 66 31.49 -5.14 21.19
CA LYS A 66 32.55 -5.57 20.26
C LYS A 66 32.03 -5.82 18.85
N THR A 67 30.83 -6.35 18.71
CA THR A 67 30.21 -6.60 17.40
C THR A 67 29.80 -5.28 16.75
N LEU A 68 29.08 -4.44 17.50
CA LEU A 68 28.55 -3.16 17.04
C LEU A 68 29.67 -2.21 16.57
N SER A 69 30.80 -2.16 17.27
CA SER A 69 31.92 -1.26 16.94
C SER A 69 32.58 -1.52 15.59
N THR A 70 32.22 -2.60 14.90
CA THR A 70 32.69 -2.91 13.54
C THR A 70 31.80 -2.33 12.43
N PHE A 71 30.66 -1.71 12.78
CA PHE A 71 29.67 -1.18 11.85
C PHE A 71 29.61 0.35 11.90
N ASP A 72 29.12 0.97 10.82
CA ASP A 72 28.93 2.43 10.73
C ASP A 72 27.59 2.88 11.31
N LEU A 73 26.60 1.99 11.32
CA LEU A 73 25.23 2.27 11.72
C LEU A 73 24.55 0.99 12.25
N ALA A 74 23.80 1.13 13.35
CA ALA A 74 22.87 0.11 13.80
C ALA A 74 21.41 0.50 13.53
N ILE A 75 20.59 -0.46 13.11
CA ILE A 75 19.14 -0.31 13.03
C ILE A 75 18.48 -1.27 14.02
N ILE A 76 17.78 -0.72 15.00
CA ILE A 76 17.21 -1.44 16.15
C ILE A 76 15.76 -1.84 15.82
N ALA A 77 15.59 -3.10 15.42
CA ALA A 77 14.30 -3.75 15.21
C ALA A 77 14.06 -4.91 16.20
N ILE A 78 14.73 -4.87 17.36
CA ILE A 78 14.53 -5.86 18.44
C ILE A 78 13.28 -5.47 19.23
N GLY A 79 12.32 -6.39 19.31
CA GLY A 79 11.12 -6.23 20.13
C GLY A 79 10.94 -7.35 21.17
N PRO A 80 9.95 -7.20 22.06
CA PRO A 80 9.02 -6.07 22.12
C PRO A 80 9.63 -4.85 22.88
N MET A 81 9.43 -3.64 22.35
CA MET A 81 10.16 -2.44 22.76
C MET A 81 9.87 -2.00 24.19
N GLU A 82 8.65 -2.22 24.70
CA GLU A 82 8.30 -1.88 26.08
C GLU A 82 9.11 -2.64 27.14
N LYS A 83 9.71 -3.78 26.74
CA LYS A 83 10.58 -4.61 27.59
C LYS A 83 12.06 -4.35 27.35
N VAL A 84 12.44 -4.12 26.08
CA VAL A 84 13.83 -3.83 25.69
C VAL A 84 14.24 -2.43 26.15
N ARG A 85 13.34 -1.46 26.00
CA ARG A 85 13.56 -0.03 26.28
C ARG A 85 14.86 0.46 25.63
N GLU A 86 15.64 1.28 26.33
CA GLU A 86 16.86 1.93 25.86
C GLU A 86 18.10 1.01 25.80
N LYS A 87 17.99 -0.26 26.17
CA LYS A 87 19.16 -1.16 26.33
C LYS A 87 20.00 -1.29 25.07
N ALA A 88 19.36 -1.44 23.92
CA ALA A 88 20.07 -1.56 22.65
C ALA A 88 20.76 -0.25 22.26
N HIS A 89 20.14 0.90 22.57
CA HIS A 89 20.69 2.23 22.35
C HIS A 89 21.94 2.48 23.18
N LEU A 90 21.91 2.11 24.47
CA LEU A 90 23.08 2.19 25.35
C LEU A 90 24.25 1.38 24.80
N LEU A 91 24.00 0.16 24.29
CA LEU A 91 25.05 -0.64 23.66
C LEU A 91 25.62 0.01 22.38
N CYS A 92 24.80 0.73 21.61
CA CYS A 92 25.26 1.49 20.44
C CYS A 92 26.13 2.68 20.86
N LEU A 93 25.71 3.44 21.88
CA LEU A 93 26.51 4.52 22.46
C LEU A 93 27.85 4.00 23.00
N ASP A 94 27.84 2.94 23.80
CA ASP A 94 29.05 2.31 24.35
C ASP A 94 29.99 1.78 23.26
N ALA A 95 29.44 1.38 22.10
CA ALA A 95 30.20 0.97 20.93
C ALA A 95 30.69 2.14 20.05
N GLY A 96 30.26 3.37 20.36
CA GLY A 96 30.60 4.57 19.59
C GLY A 96 29.98 4.60 18.20
N ILE A 97 28.76 4.08 18.04
CA ILE A 97 28.05 4.08 16.75
C ILE A 97 26.68 4.78 16.87
N ASP A 98 26.24 5.37 15.77
CA ASP A 98 24.90 5.95 15.67
C ASP A 98 23.86 4.85 15.44
N CYS A 99 22.60 5.14 15.79
CA CYS A 99 21.53 4.16 15.60
C CYS A 99 20.19 4.77 15.19
N ILE A 100 19.41 3.96 14.46
CA ILE A 100 18.02 4.23 14.08
C ILE A 100 17.16 3.14 14.73
N ASP A 101 16.01 3.48 15.28
CA ASP A 101 15.05 2.49 15.77
C ASP A 101 13.65 2.65 15.16
N ILE A 102 12.84 1.62 15.33
CA ILE A 102 11.43 1.59 14.92
C ILE A 102 10.47 1.64 16.11
N ASN A 103 10.88 2.27 17.21
CA ASN A 103 10.19 2.24 18.50
C ASN A 103 8.68 2.52 18.39
N ASP A 104 7.89 1.57 18.85
CA ASP A 104 6.43 1.60 18.88
C ASP A 104 5.86 1.72 20.30
N SER A 105 6.73 1.94 21.30
CA SER A 105 6.37 2.01 22.72
C SER A 105 6.60 3.40 23.30
N ILE A 106 5.53 4.01 23.81
CA ILE A 106 5.62 5.31 24.50
C ILE A 106 6.50 5.22 25.77
N THR A 107 6.48 4.07 26.45
CA THR A 107 7.32 3.82 27.64
C THR A 107 8.80 3.72 27.27
N ALA A 108 9.12 3.09 26.14
CA ALA A 108 10.50 3.05 25.66
C ALA A 108 10.94 4.42 25.17
N ALA A 109 10.04 5.20 24.56
CA ALA A 109 10.34 6.55 24.08
C ALA A 109 10.86 7.45 25.22
N ASP A 110 10.18 7.47 26.37
CA ASP A 110 10.62 8.27 27.52
C ASP A 110 12.05 7.92 27.96
N SER A 111 12.36 6.62 28.04
CA SER A 111 13.70 6.13 28.32
C SER A 111 14.72 6.55 27.25
N ILE A 112 14.38 6.44 25.97
CA ILE A 112 15.27 6.73 24.84
C ILE A 112 15.57 8.23 24.77
N PHE A 113 14.55 9.09 24.89
CA PHE A 113 14.74 10.55 24.93
C PHE A 113 15.59 11.01 26.13
N SER A 114 15.57 10.27 27.25
CA SER A 114 16.46 10.57 28.38
C SER A 114 17.95 10.41 28.07
N LEU A 115 18.30 9.70 26.97
CA LEU A 115 19.68 9.55 26.52
C LEU A 115 20.21 10.74 25.72
N ASP A 116 19.40 11.77 25.46
CA ASP A 116 19.76 12.88 24.58
C ASP A 116 21.10 13.55 24.95
N GLN A 117 21.27 13.93 26.22
CA GLN A 117 22.51 14.55 26.67
C GLN A 117 23.70 13.60 26.54
N ASN A 118 23.51 12.32 26.89
CA ASN A 118 24.55 11.29 26.77
C ASN A 118 24.98 11.12 25.28
N ALA A 119 24.01 11.04 24.37
CA ALA A 119 24.29 10.95 22.94
C ALA A 119 25.03 12.21 22.43
N LYS A 120 24.64 13.41 22.87
CA LYS A 120 25.34 14.66 22.53
C LYS A 120 26.79 14.68 23.05
N ASP A 121 27.00 14.31 24.31
CA ASP A 121 28.33 14.27 24.94
C ASP A 121 29.27 13.29 24.22
N GLN A 122 28.73 12.18 23.70
CA GLN A 122 29.48 11.19 22.93
C GLN A 122 29.57 11.50 21.43
N ASN A 123 29.04 12.65 20.99
CA ASN A 123 28.98 13.04 19.58
C ASN A 123 28.29 11.96 18.71
N ARG A 124 27.17 11.42 19.21
CA ARG A 124 26.35 10.39 18.58
C ARG A 124 24.94 10.86 18.23
N LEU A 125 24.36 10.18 17.26
CA LEU A 125 22.99 10.37 16.81
C LEU A 125 22.15 9.11 17.09
N ILE A 126 20.98 9.34 17.67
CA ILE A 126 19.91 8.35 17.81
C ILE A 126 18.68 8.89 17.08
N LEU A 127 18.21 8.18 16.06
CA LEU A 127 16.92 8.45 15.42
C LEU A 127 15.89 7.45 15.94
N THR A 128 14.88 7.93 16.66
CA THR A 128 13.88 7.07 17.31
C THR A 128 12.49 7.21 16.68
N GLY A 129 11.75 6.11 16.61
CA GLY A 129 10.39 6.08 16.07
C GLY A 129 10.32 6.19 14.55
N MET A 130 11.28 5.62 13.82
CA MET A 130 11.36 5.71 12.35
C MET A 130 10.58 4.56 11.68
N GLY A 131 9.26 4.53 11.90
CA GLY A 131 8.38 3.45 11.44
C GLY A 131 7.09 3.91 10.76
N PHE A 132 6.07 3.06 10.80
CA PHE A 132 4.72 3.41 10.32
C PHE A 132 4.03 4.40 11.28
N MET A 133 3.91 4.02 12.55
CA MET A 133 3.30 4.80 13.62
C MET A 133 4.05 4.55 14.93
N PRO A 134 4.99 5.42 15.34
CA PRO A 134 5.35 6.74 14.77
C PRO A 134 6.23 6.64 13.51
N GLY A 135 6.50 7.79 12.88
CA GLY A 135 7.39 7.91 11.70
C GLY A 135 6.65 8.48 10.49
N LEU A 136 5.95 7.64 9.72
CA LEU A 136 5.14 8.09 8.59
C LEU A 136 3.97 8.99 9.03
N SER A 137 3.28 8.59 10.09
CA SER A 137 2.25 9.42 10.75
C SER A 137 2.81 10.74 11.27
N SER A 138 4.01 10.72 11.86
CA SER A 138 4.71 11.93 12.29
C SER A 138 5.03 12.86 11.12
N LEU A 139 5.43 12.33 9.94
CA LEU A 139 5.66 13.14 8.73
C LEU A 139 4.36 13.80 8.26
N MET A 140 3.26 13.06 8.24
CA MET A 140 1.95 13.59 7.87
C MET A 140 1.46 14.67 8.85
N LEU A 141 1.60 14.43 10.16
CA LEU A 141 1.26 15.41 11.20
C LEU A 141 2.12 16.67 11.11
N ALA A 142 3.45 16.51 10.95
CA ALA A 142 4.35 17.64 10.83
C ALA A 142 4.01 18.51 9.63
N ARG A 143 3.69 17.91 8.47
CA ARG A 143 3.25 18.64 7.28
C ARG A 143 1.95 19.42 7.55
N LEU A 144 0.93 18.77 8.11
CA LEU A 144 -0.34 19.42 8.44
C LEU A 144 -0.21 20.53 9.50
N ALA A 145 0.71 20.38 10.44
CA ALA A 145 1.01 21.37 11.47
C ALA A 145 1.76 22.56 10.88
N GLU A 146 2.79 22.32 10.06
CA GLU A 146 3.56 23.38 9.39
C GLU A 146 2.74 24.20 8.40
N GLU A 147 1.76 23.58 7.74
CA GLU A 147 0.80 24.24 6.86
C GLU A 147 -0.36 24.87 7.63
N GLU A 148 -0.33 24.86 8.97
CA GLU A 148 -1.32 25.48 9.87
C GLU A 148 -2.77 25.08 9.56
N ARG A 149 -2.99 23.83 9.14
CA ARG A 149 -4.31 23.36 8.68
C ARG A 149 -5.36 23.22 9.78
N SER A 150 -4.96 23.37 11.04
CA SER A 150 -5.86 23.30 12.19
C SER A 150 -6.01 24.67 12.84
N SER A 151 -7.25 25.15 12.89
CA SER A 151 -7.61 26.36 13.62
C SER A 151 -7.59 26.16 15.14
N GLN A 152 -7.73 24.92 15.60
CA GLN A 152 -7.80 24.56 17.03
C GLN A 152 -6.53 23.87 17.54
N LYS A 153 -5.50 23.73 16.67
CA LYS A 153 -4.31 22.90 16.92
C LYS A 153 -4.65 21.48 17.37
N TYR A 154 -5.80 20.97 16.91
CA TYR A 154 -6.32 19.64 17.20
C TYR A 154 -6.10 18.75 15.98
N TYR A 155 -5.45 17.62 16.20
CA TYR A 155 -5.15 16.65 15.15
C TYR A 155 -5.60 15.24 15.55
N SER A 156 -5.84 14.41 14.55
CA SER A 156 -6.22 13.01 14.73
C SER A 156 -5.39 12.09 13.86
N ILE A 157 -5.00 10.93 14.40
CA ILE A 157 -4.44 9.80 13.66
C ILE A 157 -5.47 8.68 13.62
N ARG A 158 -5.77 8.19 12.42
CA ARG A 158 -6.62 7.02 12.20
C ARG A 158 -5.89 6.02 11.32
N ALA A 159 -5.73 4.80 11.81
CA ALA A 159 -5.10 3.73 11.03
C ALA A 159 -6.00 2.49 10.92
N TYR A 160 -5.98 1.86 9.75
CA TYR A 160 -6.58 0.57 9.50
C TYR A 160 -5.52 -0.38 8.96
N MET A 161 -5.47 -1.59 9.51
CA MET A 161 -4.56 -2.65 9.09
C MET A 161 -5.37 -3.91 8.79
N GLY A 162 -5.43 -4.26 7.50
CA GLY A 162 -6.04 -5.49 7.02
C GLY A 162 -5.30 -6.75 7.47
N ALA A 163 -5.97 -7.91 7.44
CA ALA A 163 -5.41 -9.17 7.95
C ALA A 163 -4.58 -9.99 6.95
N ALA A 164 -4.40 -9.55 5.70
CA ALA A 164 -3.83 -10.40 4.64
C ALA A 164 -2.33 -10.71 4.77
N TYR A 165 -1.56 -9.98 5.58
CA TYR A 165 -0.10 -10.20 5.71
C TYR A 165 0.29 -11.08 6.91
N GLY A 166 -0.62 -11.28 7.87
CA GLY A 166 -0.25 -11.78 9.19
C GLY A 166 0.71 -10.81 9.91
N GLY A 167 1.30 -11.22 11.04
CA GLY A 167 2.24 -10.38 11.78
C GLY A 167 3.36 -11.17 12.45
N GLY A 168 4.45 -10.48 12.77
CA GLY A 168 5.59 -11.06 13.48
C GLY A 168 5.29 -11.38 14.95
N LYS A 169 6.09 -12.25 15.56
CA LYS A 169 5.88 -12.71 16.96
C LYS A 169 5.91 -11.59 18.01
N ALA A 170 6.57 -10.47 17.72
CA ALA A 170 6.62 -9.32 18.63
C ALA A 170 5.36 -8.44 18.56
N SER A 171 4.69 -8.36 17.40
CA SER A 171 3.54 -7.47 17.17
C SER A 171 2.38 -7.70 18.14
N PRO A 172 1.98 -8.94 18.45
CA PRO A 172 0.94 -9.19 19.47
C PRO A 172 1.25 -8.59 20.84
N HIS A 173 2.53 -8.49 21.23
CA HIS A 173 2.90 -7.85 22.49
C HIS A 173 2.65 -6.34 22.45
N ALA A 174 3.02 -5.67 21.35
CA ALA A 174 2.73 -4.24 21.15
C ALA A 174 1.21 -3.95 21.09
N ILE A 175 0.45 -4.81 20.42
CA ILE A 175 -1.02 -4.70 20.38
C ILE A 175 -1.60 -4.83 21.79
N LEU A 176 -1.20 -5.86 22.55
CA LEU A 176 -1.71 -6.09 23.90
C LEU A 176 -1.27 -5.01 24.89
N SER A 177 -0.08 -4.43 24.72
CA SER A 177 0.41 -3.33 25.58
C SER A 177 -0.32 -2.00 25.30
N SER A 178 -0.99 -1.86 24.16
CA SER A 178 -1.86 -0.71 23.89
C SER A 178 -3.21 -0.77 24.60
N PHE A 179 -3.62 -1.94 25.10
CA PHE A 179 -4.91 -2.14 25.76
C PHE A 179 -4.86 -1.70 27.22
N GLU A 180 -4.93 -0.39 27.43
CA GLU A 180 -4.78 0.22 28.75
C GLU A 180 -6.08 0.93 29.19
N PRO A 181 -6.39 0.96 30.51
CA PRO A 181 -7.52 1.70 31.03
C PRO A 181 -7.32 3.22 30.99
N TYR A 182 -6.08 3.67 30.78
CA TYR A 182 -5.72 5.06 30.56
C TYR A 182 -4.79 5.19 29.34
N VAL A 183 -5.05 6.20 28.52
CA VAL A 183 -4.16 6.64 27.44
C VAL A 183 -3.35 7.85 27.87
N SER A 184 -2.18 8.03 27.27
CA SER A 184 -1.34 9.22 27.41
C SER A 184 -1.42 10.02 26.13
N TRP A 185 -2.22 11.09 26.12
CA TRP A 185 -2.49 11.94 24.95
C TRP A 185 -2.08 13.38 25.20
N ILE A 186 -1.82 14.12 24.14
CA ILE A 186 -1.66 15.58 24.24
C ILE A 186 -3.03 16.22 24.40
N LYS A 187 -3.15 17.09 25.40
CA LYS A 187 -4.31 17.95 25.65
C LYS A 187 -3.84 19.27 26.24
N ASN A 188 -4.29 20.38 25.66
CA ASN A 188 -3.85 21.74 25.99
C ASN A 188 -2.31 21.88 25.96
N GLY A 189 -1.69 21.34 24.91
CA GLY A 189 -0.24 21.39 24.68
C GLY A 189 0.60 20.55 25.64
N LYS A 190 -0.02 19.73 26.49
CA LYS A 190 0.68 18.87 27.47
C LYS A 190 0.24 17.44 27.36
N ARG A 191 1.18 16.51 27.56
CA ARG A 191 0.88 15.09 27.68
C ARG A 191 0.15 14.82 28.99
N GLN A 192 -1.05 14.24 28.91
CA GLN A 192 -1.92 13.95 30.05
C GLN A 192 -2.36 12.49 30.03
N LYS A 193 -2.40 11.88 31.22
CA LYS A 193 -2.99 10.55 31.42
C LYS A 193 -4.51 10.69 31.54
N LEU A 194 -5.24 10.21 30.55
CA LEU A 194 -6.69 10.30 30.44
C LEU A 194 -7.32 8.92 30.51
N LYS A 195 -8.54 8.81 31.06
CA LYS A 195 -9.30 7.57 30.97
C LYS A 195 -9.52 7.23 29.49
N THR A 196 -9.24 5.99 29.10
CA THR A 196 -9.31 5.59 27.69
C THR A 196 -10.72 5.82 27.13
N PRO A 197 -10.88 6.62 26.06
CA PRO A 197 -12.17 7.06 25.55
C PRO A 197 -12.80 5.99 24.64
N TRP A 198 -13.19 4.86 25.20
CA TRP A 198 -13.75 3.73 24.44
C TRP A 198 -15.07 4.07 23.71
N LYS A 199 -15.85 5.02 24.23
CA LYS A 199 -17.20 5.39 23.75
C LYS A 199 -17.46 6.89 23.93
N ASP A 200 -16.82 7.71 23.11
CA ASP A 200 -16.84 9.17 23.21
C ASP A 200 -17.43 9.86 21.97
N GLY A 201 -18.14 9.11 21.11
CA GLY A 201 -18.69 9.60 19.84
C GLY A 201 -17.72 9.43 18.66
N LYS A 202 -16.41 9.25 18.92
CA LYS A 202 -15.36 9.09 17.90
C LYS A 202 -14.85 7.65 17.79
N GLN A 203 -15.55 6.69 18.39
CA GLN A 203 -15.17 5.28 18.40
C GLN A 203 -15.41 4.54 17.09
N LEU A 204 -16.13 5.15 16.14
CA LEU A 204 -16.41 4.61 14.81
C LEU A 204 -15.83 5.54 13.76
N PHE A 205 -15.23 4.98 12.70
CA PHE A 205 -14.68 5.75 11.59
C PHE A 205 -14.81 4.98 10.27
N THR A 206 -15.17 5.67 9.20
CA THR A 206 -15.27 5.09 7.86
C THR A 206 -13.99 5.37 7.09
N PHE A 207 -13.14 4.36 6.95
CA PHE A 207 -11.92 4.48 6.15
C PHE A 207 -12.24 4.52 4.66
N SER A 208 -11.32 5.07 3.87
CA SER A 208 -11.38 4.99 2.41
C SER A 208 -11.65 3.55 1.98
N GLY A 209 -12.59 3.39 1.05
CA GLY A 209 -12.97 2.10 0.53
C GLY A 209 -13.88 1.22 1.37
N HIS A 210 -14.19 1.62 2.60
CA HIS A 210 -15.12 0.92 3.47
C HIS A 210 -16.51 1.54 3.38
N THR A 211 -17.55 0.71 3.28
CA THR A 211 -18.96 1.17 3.23
C THR A 211 -19.60 1.34 4.60
N LYS A 212 -18.93 0.90 5.66
CA LYS A 212 -19.42 0.95 7.04
C LYS A 212 -18.33 1.50 7.94
N ALA A 213 -18.76 2.25 8.95
CA ALA A 213 -17.87 2.71 9.98
C ALA A 213 -17.33 1.52 10.80
N ILE A 214 -16.04 1.54 11.09
CA ILE A 214 -15.30 0.50 11.79
C ILE A 214 -14.99 0.99 13.21
N SER A 215 -15.04 0.08 14.18
CA SER A 215 -14.72 0.41 15.57
C SER A 215 -13.21 0.54 15.78
N LEU A 216 -12.80 1.64 16.41
CA LEU A 216 -11.42 1.99 16.65
C LEU A 216 -10.98 1.75 18.09
N ILE A 217 -9.71 1.41 18.28
CA ILE A 217 -9.06 1.25 19.58
C ILE A 217 -8.21 2.51 19.84
N PRO A 218 -8.53 3.31 20.89
CA PRO A 218 -7.65 4.40 21.32
C PRO A 218 -6.35 3.85 21.88
N TYR A 219 -5.22 4.51 21.60
CA TYR A 219 -3.91 4.09 22.09
C TYR A 219 -3.03 5.29 22.44
N SER A 220 -2.00 5.06 23.25
CA SER A 220 -1.00 6.08 23.58
C SER A 220 0.05 6.16 22.47
N ALA A 221 -0.12 7.11 21.55
CA ALA A 221 0.80 7.33 20.44
C ALA A 221 2.20 7.73 20.94
N VAL A 222 3.25 7.23 20.29
CA VAL A 222 4.65 7.52 20.66
C VAL A 222 5.02 8.96 20.33
N GLU A 223 4.40 9.51 19.28
CA GLU A 223 4.42 10.90 18.84
C GLU A 223 4.13 11.85 20.02
N ASN A 224 3.28 11.43 20.99
CA ASN A 224 2.97 12.24 22.16
C ASN A 224 4.20 12.56 23.03
N THR A 225 5.24 11.72 23.04
CA THR A 225 6.49 12.00 23.77
C THR A 225 7.34 13.00 23.00
N ALA A 226 7.46 12.80 21.68
CA ALA A 226 8.26 13.63 20.80
C ALA A 226 7.71 15.07 20.69
N ILE A 227 6.41 15.22 20.42
CA ILE A 227 5.76 16.52 20.19
C ILE A 227 5.87 17.45 21.41
N VAL A 228 5.76 16.93 22.63
CA VAL A 228 5.86 17.76 23.84
C VAL A 228 7.29 17.98 24.33
N SER A 229 8.28 17.41 23.65
CA SER A 229 9.68 17.61 23.98
C SER A 229 10.14 19.03 23.60
N GLU A 230 11.09 19.57 24.34
CA GLU A 230 11.69 20.89 24.05
C GLU A 230 12.36 20.95 22.66
N GLN A 231 12.66 19.79 22.08
CA GLN A 231 13.32 19.67 20.78
C GLN A 231 12.33 19.62 19.61
N SER A 232 11.02 19.57 19.86
CA SER A 232 10.02 19.47 18.80
C SER A 232 9.85 20.79 18.06
N ASN A 233 9.92 20.73 16.73
CA ASN A 233 9.70 21.86 15.84
C ASN A 233 8.21 22.14 15.53
N ILE A 234 7.31 21.37 16.15
CA ILE A 234 5.85 21.48 15.96
C ILE A 234 5.07 21.52 17.29
N SER A 235 5.77 21.65 18.42
CA SER A 235 5.17 21.63 19.76
C SER A 235 4.13 22.73 19.98
N ASP A 236 4.37 23.92 19.44
CA ASP A 236 3.50 25.09 19.52
C ASP A 236 2.30 25.02 18.56
N LYS A 237 2.30 24.06 17.62
CA LYS A 237 1.29 23.88 16.58
C LYS A 237 0.29 22.76 16.87
N ILE A 238 0.56 21.91 17.87
CA ILE A 238 -0.31 20.79 18.24
C ILE A 238 -0.66 20.89 19.73
N GLU A 239 -1.90 21.29 20.02
CA GLU A 239 -2.41 21.35 21.40
C GLU A 239 -3.21 20.11 21.79
N SER A 240 -3.68 19.31 20.83
CA SER A 240 -4.38 18.06 21.09
C SER A 240 -4.14 17.02 20.00
N LEU A 241 -3.93 15.76 20.40
CA LEU A 241 -3.73 14.63 19.50
C LEU A 241 -4.59 13.44 19.91
N ASP A 242 -5.55 13.06 19.06
CA ASP A 242 -6.40 11.88 19.22
C ASP A 242 -5.92 10.76 18.29
N SER A 243 -5.36 9.70 18.86
CA SER A 243 -4.79 8.59 18.09
C SER A 243 -5.56 7.29 18.30
N ARG A 244 -6.04 6.70 17.19
CA ARG A 244 -6.79 5.44 17.21
C ARG A 244 -6.47 4.57 16.00
N TYR A 245 -6.61 3.25 16.16
CA TYR A 245 -6.42 2.31 15.06
C TYR A 245 -7.48 1.21 15.03
N ASN A 246 -7.54 0.48 13.91
CA ASN A 246 -8.24 -0.79 13.79
C ASN A 246 -7.32 -1.83 13.14
N ILE A 247 -7.36 -3.06 13.66
CA ILE A 247 -6.81 -4.24 13.00
C ILE A 247 -8.00 -5.12 12.64
N GLN A 248 -8.07 -5.61 11.41
CA GLN A 248 -9.17 -6.44 10.97
C GLN A 248 -9.34 -7.66 11.89
N TYR A 249 -10.59 -7.98 12.24
CA TYR A 249 -11.00 -9.00 13.24
C TYR A 249 -10.66 -8.71 14.71
N LEU A 250 -9.93 -7.64 15.03
CA LEU A 250 -9.72 -7.21 16.41
C LEU A 250 -10.84 -6.27 16.86
N HIS A 251 -11.75 -6.78 17.68
CA HIS A 251 -12.88 -6.00 18.18
C HIS A 251 -12.49 -5.10 19.36
N GLN A 252 -12.92 -3.83 19.32
CA GLN A 252 -12.73 -2.88 20.43
C GLN A 252 -13.29 -3.39 21.75
N GLY A 253 -14.42 -4.11 21.74
CA GLY A 253 -15.01 -4.68 22.96
C GLY A 253 -14.05 -5.64 23.68
N PHE A 254 -13.25 -6.40 22.92
CA PHE A 254 -12.23 -7.29 23.46
C PHE A 254 -11.05 -6.49 24.04
N ALA A 255 -10.54 -5.49 23.32
CA ALA A 255 -9.49 -4.60 23.81
C ALA A 255 -9.89 -3.90 25.12
N ARG A 256 -11.12 -3.39 25.18
CA ARG A 256 -11.69 -2.77 26.39
C ARG A 256 -11.79 -3.75 27.56
N PHE A 257 -12.17 -5.00 27.30
CA PHE A 257 -12.21 -6.03 28.32
C PHE A 257 -10.81 -6.33 28.87
N LEU A 258 -9.81 -6.50 28.00
CA LEU A 258 -8.42 -6.72 28.42
C LEU A 258 -7.85 -5.53 29.21
N ALA A 259 -8.15 -4.30 28.80
CA ALA A 259 -7.78 -3.09 29.53
C ALA A 259 -8.39 -3.03 30.93
N ALA A 260 -9.62 -3.53 31.11
CA ALA A 260 -10.30 -3.53 32.41
C ALA A 260 -9.74 -4.59 33.37
N ILE A 261 -9.39 -5.78 32.88
CA ILE A 261 -8.87 -6.86 33.73
C ILE A 261 -7.36 -6.72 34.02
N ALA A 262 -6.63 -5.97 33.19
CA ALA A 262 -5.17 -5.76 33.28
C ALA A 262 -4.41 -7.07 33.56
N PRO A 263 -4.37 -8.01 32.60
CA PRO A 263 -3.87 -9.36 32.86
C PRO A 263 -2.38 -9.35 33.25
N SER A 264 -1.98 -10.32 34.08
CA SER A 264 -0.57 -10.49 34.46
C SER A 264 0.33 -10.77 33.25
N GLU A 265 1.62 -10.47 33.36
CA GLU A 265 2.59 -10.67 32.26
C GLU A 265 2.61 -12.11 31.73
N LYS A 266 2.47 -13.10 32.61
CA LYS A 266 2.36 -14.51 32.18
C LYS A 266 1.16 -14.74 31.25
N ARG A 267 0.01 -14.16 31.59
CA ARG A 267 -1.21 -14.24 30.77
C ARG A 267 -1.08 -13.42 29.49
N LYS A 268 -0.45 -12.23 29.53
CA LYS A 268 -0.16 -11.45 28.31
C LYS A 268 0.69 -12.22 27.33
N ASN A 269 1.73 -12.93 27.79
CA ASN A 269 2.56 -13.77 26.91
C ASN A 269 1.76 -14.92 26.28
N GLN A 270 0.88 -15.58 27.04
CA GLN A 270 -0.01 -16.62 26.50
C GLN A 270 -0.98 -16.07 25.45
N LEU A 271 -1.57 -14.89 25.72
CA LEU A 271 -2.44 -14.20 24.77
C LEU A 271 -1.68 -13.77 23.51
N ALA A 272 -0.44 -13.30 23.64
CA ALA A 272 0.39 -12.93 22.50
C ALA A 272 0.65 -14.12 21.57
N ASP A 273 0.95 -15.29 22.11
CA ASP A 273 1.11 -16.52 21.33
C ASP A 273 -0.20 -16.93 20.62
N MET A 274 -1.34 -16.79 21.29
CA MET A 274 -2.65 -17.05 20.68
C MET A 274 -2.94 -16.06 19.55
N PHE A 275 -2.67 -14.77 19.76
CA PHE A 275 -2.83 -13.71 18.78
C PHE A 275 -1.96 -13.94 17.55
N TYR A 276 -0.69 -14.32 17.75
CA TYR A 276 0.22 -14.67 16.66
C TYR A 276 -0.35 -15.82 15.82
N LYS A 277 -0.72 -16.94 16.45
CA LYS A 277 -1.29 -18.09 15.73
C LYS A 277 -2.60 -17.74 15.02
N SER A 278 -3.47 -16.98 15.67
CA SER A 278 -4.74 -16.53 15.09
C SER A 278 -4.52 -15.63 13.89
N GLY A 279 -3.63 -14.64 13.98
CA GLY A 279 -3.26 -13.76 12.86
C GLY A 279 -2.69 -14.54 11.67
N GLN A 280 -1.85 -15.55 11.92
CA GLN A 280 -1.33 -16.43 10.86
C GLN A 280 -2.43 -17.27 10.18
N SER A 281 -3.53 -17.60 10.88
CA SER A 281 -4.68 -18.28 10.28
C SER A 281 -5.64 -17.32 9.56
N MET A 282 -5.75 -16.08 10.03
CA MET A 282 -6.71 -15.08 9.52
C MET A 282 -6.36 -14.61 8.11
N LYS A 283 -5.07 -14.58 7.74
CA LYS A 283 -4.61 -14.17 6.40
C LYS A 283 -5.19 -15.03 5.26
N GLU A 284 -5.54 -16.27 5.55
CA GLU A 284 -6.10 -17.21 4.56
C GLU A 284 -7.62 -17.02 4.36
N LYS A 285 -8.29 -16.23 5.22
CA LYS A 285 -9.74 -16.01 5.10
C LYS A 285 -10.09 -15.29 3.81
N ARG A 286 -11.27 -15.61 3.24
CA ARG A 286 -11.70 -15.02 1.96
C ARG A 286 -11.82 -13.49 2.01
N ASP A 287 -12.22 -12.95 3.15
CA ASP A 287 -12.40 -11.53 3.41
C ASP A 287 -11.17 -10.87 4.07
N ALA A 288 -10.04 -11.58 4.21
CA ALA A 288 -8.79 -10.97 4.66
C ALA A 288 -8.39 -9.82 3.73
N ASP A 289 -8.40 -8.63 4.28
CA ASP A 289 -8.15 -7.37 3.58
C ASP A 289 -6.65 -7.13 3.47
N PRO A 290 -6.10 -6.83 2.28
CA PRO A 290 -4.70 -6.42 2.12
C PRO A 290 -4.48 -4.93 2.35
N ASP A 291 -5.51 -4.12 2.54
CA ASP A 291 -5.32 -2.68 2.66
C ASP A 291 -4.67 -2.30 4.01
N THR A 292 -3.66 -1.42 3.94
CA THR A 292 -3.26 -0.56 5.05
C THR A 292 -3.64 0.88 4.72
N ILE A 293 -4.28 1.55 5.68
CA ILE A 293 -4.75 2.93 5.54
C ILE A 293 -4.25 3.74 6.73
N LEU A 294 -3.62 4.89 6.46
CA LEU A 294 -3.22 5.87 7.47
C LEU A 294 -3.79 7.22 7.10
N TRP A 295 -4.48 7.85 8.04
CA TRP A 295 -5.15 9.12 7.82
C TRP A 295 -4.83 10.05 9.00
N CYS A 296 -4.19 11.17 8.70
CA CYS A 296 -3.93 12.24 9.66
C CYS A 296 -4.75 13.46 9.25
N TYR A 297 -5.47 14.10 10.17
CA TYR A 297 -6.33 15.25 9.83
C TYR A 297 -6.52 16.24 10.98
N PRO A 298 -6.74 17.53 10.66
CA PRO A 298 -7.04 18.57 11.64
C PRO A 298 -8.53 18.60 12.04
N ASP A 299 -8.84 19.19 13.19
CA ASP A 299 -10.18 19.70 13.58
C ASP A 299 -11.36 18.73 13.35
N ASP A 300 -11.13 17.43 13.55
CA ASP A 300 -12.11 16.36 13.24
C ASP A 300 -12.68 16.41 11.80
N SER A 301 -11.90 16.93 10.84
CA SER A 301 -12.25 17.14 9.44
C SER A 301 -11.37 16.27 8.51
N PRO A 302 -11.67 14.96 8.33
CA PRO A 302 -10.83 14.03 7.58
C PRO A 302 -10.50 14.48 6.16
N GLU A 303 -11.43 15.13 5.48
CA GLU A 303 -11.29 15.64 4.12
C GLU A 303 -10.23 16.73 3.96
N LYS A 304 -9.82 17.38 5.06
CA LYS A 304 -8.72 18.38 5.07
C LYS A 304 -7.36 17.77 5.41
N GLY A 305 -7.33 16.45 5.62
CA GLY A 305 -6.17 15.71 6.04
C GLY A 305 -5.34 15.15 4.90
N LEU A 306 -4.35 14.35 5.29
CA LEU A 306 -3.53 13.55 4.41
C LEU A 306 -3.90 12.07 4.58
N LEU A 307 -3.93 11.35 3.47
CA LEU A 307 -4.30 9.94 3.39
C LEU A 307 -3.16 9.15 2.74
N LEU A 308 -2.84 7.99 3.30
CA LEU A 308 -2.08 6.93 2.64
C LEU A 308 -2.96 5.69 2.60
N HIS A 309 -3.06 5.07 1.42
CA HIS A 309 -3.87 3.87 1.20
C HIS A 309 -3.19 2.98 0.17
N GLY A 310 -3.07 1.69 0.48
CA GLY A 310 -2.79 0.70 -0.53
C GLY A 310 -2.57 -0.71 0.00
N MET A 311 -2.27 -1.62 -0.93
CA MET A 311 -2.01 -3.03 -0.68
C MET A 311 -0.55 -3.25 -0.25
N ILE A 312 -0.24 -2.77 0.95
CA ILE A 312 1.06 -2.89 1.58
C ILE A 312 0.90 -3.17 3.07
N SER A 313 1.81 -3.93 3.67
CA SER A 313 1.74 -4.20 5.12
C SER A 313 2.27 -3.02 5.94
N SER A 314 1.78 -2.86 7.18
CA SER A 314 2.37 -1.91 8.12
C SER A 314 3.85 -2.22 8.46
N TYR A 315 4.29 -3.47 8.31
CA TYR A 315 5.68 -3.88 8.47
C TYR A 315 6.56 -3.40 7.31
N ASP A 316 6.05 -3.44 6.07
CA ASP A 316 6.74 -2.88 4.91
C ASP A 316 6.89 -1.37 5.05
N LEU A 317 5.81 -0.67 5.41
CA LEU A 317 5.85 0.77 5.66
C LEU A 317 6.85 1.12 6.76
N THR A 318 6.84 0.38 7.88
CA THR A 318 7.81 0.57 8.97
C THR A 318 9.25 0.36 8.48
N ALA A 319 9.49 -0.70 7.70
CA ALA A 319 10.81 -1.01 7.21
C ALA A 319 11.32 0.01 6.17
N LEU A 320 10.44 0.52 5.31
CA LEU A 320 10.76 1.53 4.31
C LEU A 320 11.13 2.86 4.96
N VAL A 321 10.42 3.31 6.00
CA VAL A 321 10.79 4.53 6.74
C VAL A 321 12.17 4.39 7.38
N ALA A 322 12.44 3.28 8.08
CA ALA A 322 13.75 3.03 8.67
C ALA A 322 14.86 2.95 7.62
N ALA A 323 14.61 2.30 6.49
CA ALA A 323 15.57 2.16 5.40
C ALA A 323 15.87 3.50 4.70
N CYS A 324 14.85 4.34 4.44
CA CYS A 324 15.05 5.69 3.90
C CYS A 324 15.81 6.58 4.89
N CYS A 325 15.54 6.48 6.19
CA CYS A 325 16.32 7.20 7.21
C CYS A 325 17.80 6.76 7.20
N ALA A 326 18.05 5.46 7.08
CA ALA A 326 19.41 4.92 6.97
C ALA A 326 20.10 5.40 5.69
N GLU A 327 19.40 5.46 4.56
CA GLU A 327 19.93 6.01 3.31
C GLU A 327 20.38 7.47 3.46
N LEU A 328 19.53 8.32 4.03
CA LEU A 328 19.88 9.72 4.32
C LEU A 328 21.11 9.82 5.24
N TYR A 329 21.19 9.00 6.28
CA TYR A 329 22.34 8.93 7.18
C TYR A 329 23.62 8.50 6.46
N LEU A 330 23.58 7.42 5.70
CA LEU A 330 24.74 6.87 4.98
C LEU A 330 25.22 7.81 3.87
N ASN A 331 24.33 8.66 3.35
CA ASN A 331 24.63 9.75 2.42
C ASN A 331 25.02 11.07 3.12
N ASN A 332 25.40 11.00 4.41
CA ASN A 332 25.92 12.09 5.23
C ASN A 332 24.95 13.29 5.45
N GLN A 333 23.65 13.09 5.24
CA GLN A 333 22.65 14.16 5.44
C GLN A 333 22.49 14.56 6.91
N PHE A 334 22.96 13.72 7.86
CA PHE A 334 22.94 13.98 9.30
C PHE A 334 24.32 14.28 9.91
N SER A 335 25.31 14.64 9.10
CA SER A 335 26.72 14.80 9.51
C SER A 335 26.94 15.75 10.70
N ASN A 336 26.10 16.78 10.87
CA ASN A 336 26.17 17.75 11.97
C ASN A 336 25.10 17.56 13.06
N THR A 337 24.35 16.46 13.00
CA THR A 337 23.21 16.20 13.88
C THR A 337 23.58 15.26 15.01
N ARG A 338 23.26 15.59 16.26
CA ARG A 338 23.59 14.82 17.47
C ARG A 338 22.42 14.78 18.44
N GLY A 339 22.47 13.85 19.38
CA GLY A 339 21.41 13.66 20.38
C GLY A 339 20.36 12.64 19.95
N VAL A 340 19.20 12.69 20.60
CA VAL A 340 18.08 11.78 20.32
C VAL A 340 16.99 12.56 19.60
N LEU A 341 16.75 12.21 18.34
CA LEU A 341 15.76 12.88 17.50
C LEU A 341 14.67 11.94 17.02
N SER A 342 13.47 12.50 16.91
CA SER A 342 12.31 11.92 16.24
C SER A 342 11.93 12.80 15.04
N VAL A 343 10.98 12.37 14.22
CA VAL A 343 10.53 13.13 13.04
C VAL A 343 10.09 14.55 13.40
N GLU A 344 9.44 14.71 14.53
CA GLU A 344 8.95 15.98 15.07
C GLU A 344 10.10 16.92 15.47
N SER A 345 11.27 16.37 15.81
CA SER A 345 12.48 17.10 16.17
C SER A 345 13.43 17.33 14.99
N LEU A 346 13.24 16.63 13.86
CA LEU A 346 14.06 16.82 12.65
C LEU A 346 13.91 18.24 12.09
N SER A 347 14.89 18.71 11.32
CA SER A 347 14.70 19.95 10.55
C SER A 347 13.65 19.76 9.45
N LYS A 348 13.07 20.86 8.96
CA LYS A 348 12.14 20.81 7.82
C LYS A 348 12.79 20.19 6.58
N ALA A 349 14.07 20.50 6.34
CA ALA A 349 14.84 19.93 5.23
C ALA A 349 15.01 18.41 5.35
N HIS A 350 15.32 17.90 6.55
CA HIS A 350 15.42 16.45 6.80
C HIS A 350 14.07 15.75 6.62
N ARG A 351 12.96 16.36 7.08
CA ARG A 351 11.61 15.82 6.84
C ARG A 351 11.29 15.73 5.35
N TYR A 352 11.57 16.79 4.57
CA TYR A 352 11.34 16.75 3.13
C TYR A 352 12.21 15.72 2.43
N ALA A 353 13.50 15.62 2.77
CA ALA A 353 14.38 14.59 2.21
C ALA A 353 13.88 13.17 2.52
N LEU A 354 13.30 12.95 3.71
CA LEU A 354 12.69 11.65 4.05
C LEU A 354 11.40 11.38 3.26
N ILE A 355 10.55 12.39 3.07
CA ILE A 355 9.34 12.28 2.23
C ILE A 355 9.72 11.99 0.77
N GLU A 356 10.75 12.66 0.25
CA GLU A 356 11.27 12.45 -1.10
C GLU A 356 11.87 11.03 -1.24
N GLY A 357 12.70 10.61 -0.29
CA GLY A 357 13.25 9.24 -0.26
C GLY A 357 12.14 8.18 -0.25
N LEU A 358 11.10 8.35 0.56
CA LEU A 358 9.93 7.47 0.56
C LEU A 358 9.18 7.48 -0.78
N SER A 359 9.04 8.66 -1.40
CA SER A 359 8.40 8.81 -2.71
C SER A 359 9.19 8.10 -3.81
N VAL A 360 10.53 8.14 -3.78
CA VAL A 360 11.43 7.38 -4.65
C VAL A 360 11.30 5.86 -4.44
N GLN A 361 10.74 5.42 -3.31
CA GLN A 361 10.38 4.02 -3.04
C GLN A 361 8.88 3.75 -3.23
N GLY A 362 8.13 4.65 -3.87
CA GLY A 362 6.71 4.48 -4.17
C GLY A 362 5.77 4.66 -2.97
N VAL A 363 6.26 5.17 -1.83
CA VAL A 363 5.44 5.46 -0.65
C VAL A 363 5.14 6.95 -0.59
N HIS A 364 3.88 7.30 -0.83
CA HIS A 364 3.42 8.68 -0.78
C HIS A 364 2.00 8.75 -0.18
N PHE A 365 1.73 9.85 0.51
CA PHE A 365 0.39 10.23 0.97
C PHE A 365 -0.14 11.36 0.08
N LYS A 366 -1.47 11.44 -0.06
CA LYS A 366 -2.19 12.42 -0.87
C LYS A 366 -3.15 13.22 0.00
N GLU A 367 -3.65 14.33 -0.56
CA GLU A 367 -4.83 15.00 0.00
C GLU A 367 -5.98 14.02 0.14
N ALA A 368 -6.74 14.15 1.22
CA ALA A 368 -7.83 13.24 1.55
C ALA A 368 -9.16 13.60 0.86
N ASP A 369 -9.09 14.13 -0.36
CA ASP A 369 -10.25 14.36 -1.22
C ASP A 369 -10.72 13.04 -1.83
N LEU A 370 -11.67 12.39 -1.16
CA LEU A 370 -12.18 11.09 -1.58
C LEU A 370 -12.90 11.12 -2.93
N GLU A 371 -13.47 12.25 -3.35
CA GLU A 371 -14.14 12.34 -4.65
C GLU A 371 -13.09 12.40 -5.77
N GLN A 372 -12.08 13.26 -5.63
CA GLN A 372 -10.97 13.31 -6.59
C GLN A 372 -10.23 11.97 -6.70
N LEU A 373 -10.01 11.26 -5.58
CA LEU A 373 -9.39 9.94 -5.59
C LEU A 373 -10.26 8.89 -6.31
N LYS A 374 -11.59 8.96 -6.20
CA LYS A 374 -12.51 8.07 -6.95
C LYS A 374 -12.50 8.38 -8.44
N GLU A 375 -12.48 9.66 -8.83
CA GLU A 375 -12.39 10.08 -10.23
C GLU A 375 -11.07 9.59 -10.88
N ALA A 376 -9.98 9.63 -10.13
CA ALA A 376 -8.69 9.05 -10.51
C ALA A 376 -8.72 7.50 -10.59
N GLY A 377 -9.77 6.85 -10.08
CA GLY A 377 -9.93 5.39 -10.10
C GLY A 377 -9.18 4.68 -8.97
N LEU A 378 -8.76 5.39 -7.92
CA LEU A 378 -7.92 4.88 -6.84
C LEU A 378 -8.73 4.18 -5.74
N TYR A 379 -9.60 3.25 -6.14
CA TYR A 379 -10.46 2.52 -5.22
C TYR A 379 -9.68 1.58 -4.29
N PHE A 380 -8.55 1.03 -4.73
CA PHE A 380 -7.75 0.05 -3.98
C PHE A 380 -6.47 0.67 -3.38
N GLY A 381 -6.42 2.00 -3.32
CA GLY A 381 -5.21 2.74 -2.97
C GLY A 381 -4.19 2.78 -4.10
N TRP A 382 -3.03 3.34 -3.79
CA TRP A 382 -1.95 3.64 -4.76
C TRP A 382 -0.56 3.26 -4.24
N VAL A 383 -0.45 2.85 -2.96
CA VAL A 383 0.82 2.39 -2.38
C VAL A 383 0.90 0.86 -2.42
N GLU A 384 1.99 0.35 -2.98
CA GLU A 384 2.28 -1.09 -3.05
C GLU A 384 3.72 -1.34 -2.59
N CYS A 385 4.05 -2.60 -2.30
CA CYS A 385 5.42 -2.96 -1.93
C CYS A 385 6.37 -2.77 -3.13
N PRO A 386 7.42 -1.94 -3.01
CA PRO A 386 8.22 -1.50 -4.15
C PRO A 386 8.97 -2.63 -4.83
N GLN A 387 8.96 -2.63 -6.17
CA GLN A 387 9.65 -3.62 -7.00
C GLN A 387 10.62 -2.95 -7.96
N LYS A 388 11.86 -3.45 -8.01
CA LYS A 388 12.90 -2.99 -8.95
C LYS A 388 12.90 -3.75 -10.29
N TYR A 389 12.04 -4.76 -10.43
CA TYR A 389 11.94 -5.60 -11.61
C TYR A 389 10.47 -5.85 -11.96
N ALA A 390 10.09 -5.67 -13.23
CA ALA A 390 8.71 -5.87 -13.69
C ALA A 390 8.21 -7.28 -13.37
N GLN A 391 9.08 -8.30 -13.45
CA GLN A 391 8.75 -9.71 -13.19
C GLN A 391 8.34 -9.98 -11.74
N ARG A 392 8.65 -9.08 -10.82
CA ARG A 392 8.27 -9.18 -9.40
C ARG A 392 7.04 -8.35 -9.04
N MET A 393 6.54 -7.55 -9.99
CA MET A 393 5.34 -6.74 -9.77
C MET A 393 4.09 -7.61 -9.59
N LYS A 394 3.12 -7.03 -8.89
CA LYS A 394 1.79 -7.60 -8.68
C LYS A 394 1.23 -8.13 -10.00
N HIS A 395 0.88 -9.42 -10.02
CA HIS A 395 0.23 -10.11 -11.14
C HIS A 395 1.02 -10.14 -12.47
N TYR A 396 2.34 -9.98 -12.45
CA TYR A 396 3.16 -10.17 -13.66
C TYR A 396 2.87 -11.51 -14.35
N SER A 397 2.68 -11.47 -15.67
CA SER A 397 2.32 -12.63 -16.50
C SER A 397 1.02 -13.35 -16.09
N ARG A 398 0.09 -12.63 -15.45
CA ARG A 398 -1.26 -13.14 -15.12
C ARG A 398 -2.33 -12.24 -15.70
N ASN A 399 -3.50 -12.81 -15.96
CA ASN A 399 -4.68 -12.13 -16.49
C ASN A 399 -5.90 -12.33 -15.59
N TRP A 400 -7.07 -11.86 -16.02
CA TRP A 400 -8.32 -11.95 -15.26
C TRP A 400 -8.66 -13.36 -14.77
N TYR A 401 -8.33 -14.41 -15.52
CA TYR A 401 -8.66 -15.79 -15.17
C TYR A 401 -7.59 -16.52 -14.35
N THR A 402 -6.35 -16.01 -14.37
CA THR A 402 -5.17 -16.62 -13.74
C THR A 402 -4.60 -15.81 -12.58
N ALA A 403 -5.07 -14.57 -12.40
CA ALA A 403 -4.80 -13.77 -11.22
C ALA A 403 -5.25 -14.53 -9.96
N PRO A 404 -4.54 -14.35 -8.83
CA PRO A 404 -4.90 -14.97 -7.58
C PRO A 404 -6.24 -14.39 -7.06
N LYS A 405 -6.59 -14.78 -5.85
CA LYS A 405 -7.82 -14.34 -5.16
C LYS A 405 -8.03 -12.82 -5.28
N GLN A 406 -9.20 -12.44 -5.79
CA GLN A 406 -9.63 -11.05 -5.92
C GLN A 406 -9.68 -10.32 -4.57
N HIS A 407 -9.46 -9.00 -4.61
CA HIS A 407 -9.63 -8.14 -3.45
C HIS A 407 -11.04 -8.33 -2.85
N PRO A 408 -11.20 -8.40 -1.50
CA PRO A 408 -12.51 -8.52 -0.86
C PRO A 408 -13.52 -7.42 -1.24
N ARG A 409 -13.04 -6.29 -1.77
CA ARG A 409 -13.83 -5.11 -2.14
C ARG A 409 -14.29 -5.13 -3.60
N MET A 410 -13.78 -6.07 -4.40
CA MET A 410 -14.10 -6.17 -5.83
C MET A 410 -15.60 -6.33 -6.08
N ILE A 411 -16.24 -7.33 -5.46
CA ILE A 411 -17.67 -7.61 -5.66
C ILE A 411 -18.55 -6.44 -5.18
N PRO A 412 -18.34 -5.86 -3.98
CA PRO A 412 -19.04 -4.64 -3.56
C PRO A 412 -18.92 -3.49 -4.57
N LEU A 413 -17.72 -3.25 -5.11
CA LEU A 413 -17.49 -2.19 -6.10
C LEU A 413 -18.20 -2.48 -7.43
N GLN A 414 -18.05 -3.68 -8.00
CA GLN A 414 -18.78 -4.07 -9.23
C GLN A 414 -20.29 -3.84 -9.09
N LYS A 415 -20.86 -4.16 -7.91
CA LYS A 415 -22.27 -3.91 -7.62
C LYS A 415 -22.61 -2.42 -7.55
N MET A 416 -21.75 -1.61 -6.94
CA MET A 416 -21.90 -0.16 -6.88
C MET A 416 -21.93 0.46 -8.29
N PHE A 417 -20.91 0.16 -9.12
CA PHE A 417 -20.84 0.62 -10.52
C PHE A 417 -22.08 0.21 -11.32
N LEU A 418 -22.55 -1.03 -11.18
CA LEU A 418 -23.78 -1.46 -11.85
C LEU A 418 -24.99 -0.65 -11.37
N LEU A 419 -25.19 -0.49 -10.06
CA LEU A 419 -26.39 0.14 -9.50
C LEU A 419 -26.45 1.66 -9.74
N GLU A 420 -25.30 2.31 -9.86
CA GLU A 420 -25.16 3.75 -10.09
C GLU A 420 -25.05 4.11 -11.58
N SER A 421 -24.93 3.11 -12.46
CA SER A 421 -24.81 3.32 -13.90
C SER A 421 -26.05 3.93 -14.55
N ASP A 422 -25.81 4.69 -15.63
CA ASP A 422 -26.86 5.27 -16.47
C ASP A 422 -27.79 4.20 -17.06
N ILE A 423 -27.25 3.03 -17.42
CA ILE A 423 -28.06 1.92 -17.96
C ILE A 423 -29.05 1.41 -16.91
N TRP A 424 -28.60 1.23 -15.67
CA TRP A 424 -29.47 0.76 -14.59
C TRP A 424 -30.54 1.81 -14.24
N GLY A 425 -30.16 3.09 -14.22
CA GLY A 425 -31.07 4.20 -14.07
C GLY A 425 -32.13 4.26 -15.19
N ALA A 426 -31.73 4.05 -16.45
CA ALA A 426 -32.64 4.03 -17.59
C ALA A 426 -33.62 2.86 -17.53
N LEU A 427 -33.15 1.65 -17.21
CA LEU A 427 -34.01 0.47 -17.08
C LEU A 427 -35.04 0.63 -15.95
N ARG A 428 -34.65 1.23 -14.82
CA ARG A 428 -35.60 1.52 -13.72
C ARG A 428 -36.65 2.58 -14.08
N LYS A 429 -36.35 3.48 -15.00
CA LYS A 429 -37.32 4.48 -15.50
C LYS A 429 -38.27 3.87 -16.53
N GLU A 430 -37.78 2.94 -17.34
CA GLU A 430 -38.58 2.25 -18.37
C GLU A 430 -39.61 1.29 -17.76
N PHE A 431 -39.26 0.64 -16.66
CA PHE A 431 -40.09 -0.39 -16.04
C PHE A 431 -40.69 0.06 -14.70
N ASN A 432 -41.99 -0.20 -14.51
CA ASN A 432 -42.59 -0.22 -13.16
C ASN A 432 -42.03 -1.40 -12.33
N PRO A 433 -42.16 -1.40 -10.98
CA PRO A 433 -41.53 -2.42 -10.13
C PRO A 433 -41.84 -3.89 -10.51
N LEU A 434 -43.07 -4.19 -10.93
CA LEU A 434 -43.47 -5.54 -11.35
C LEU A 434 -42.84 -5.94 -12.69
N SER A 435 -42.87 -5.03 -13.66
CA SER A 435 -42.22 -5.24 -14.96
C SER A 435 -40.69 -5.30 -14.85
N PHE A 436 -40.11 -4.61 -13.87
CA PHE A 436 -38.67 -4.67 -13.59
C PHE A 436 -38.27 -6.04 -13.03
N ALA A 437 -39.07 -6.63 -12.14
CA ALA A 437 -38.86 -8.02 -11.72
C ALA A 437 -38.94 -8.99 -12.92
N GLY A 438 -39.89 -8.77 -13.83
CA GLY A 438 -39.99 -9.49 -15.10
C GLY A 438 -38.73 -9.36 -15.97
N PHE A 439 -38.15 -8.15 -16.08
CA PHE A 439 -36.88 -7.91 -16.76
C PHE A 439 -35.74 -8.73 -16.15
N ILE A 440 -35.62 -8.76 -14.82
CA ILE A 440 -34.59 -9.56 -14.12
C ILE A 440 -34.75 -11.05 -14.42
N VAL A 441 -35.98 -11.58 -14.36
CA VAL A 441 -36.26 -12.98 -14.69
C VAL A 441 -35.90 -13.28 -16.14
N LYS A 442 -36.25 -12.38 -17.08
CA LYS A 442 -35.89 -12.50 -18.50
C LYS A 442 -34.37 -12.54 -18.69
N THR A 443 -33.63 -11.67 -18.02
CA THR A 443 -32.15 -11.66 -18.06
C THR A 443 -31.56 -12.96 -17.53
N LEU A 444 -32.05 -13.49 -16.41
CA LEU A 444 -31.60 -14.79 -15.87
C LEU A 444 -31.93 -15.96 -16.80
N SER A 445 -33.10 -15.94 -17.44
CA SER A 445 -33.47 -16.95 -18.45
C SER A 445 -32.56 -16.89 -19.67
N ARG A 446 -32.30 -15.68 -20.18
CA ARG A 446 -31.41 -15.46 -21.32
C ARG A 446 -29.97 -15.82 -21.01
N TRP A 447 -29.50 -15.60 -19.78
CA TRP A 447 -28.19 -16.03 -19.34
C TRP A 447 -28.00 -17.54 -19.50
N ARG A 448 -28.95 -18.35 -19.03
CA ARG A 448 -28.92 -19.81 -19.20
C ARG A 448 -28.97 -20.22 -20.68
N GLN A 449 -29.77 -19.53 -21.48
CA GLN A 449 -29.84 -19.77 -22.92
C GLN A 449 -28.48 -19.50 -23.60
N HIS A 450 -27.85 -18.36 -23.31
CA HIS A 450 -26.54 -18.01 -23.85
C HIS A 450 -25.48 -19.02 -23.40
N GLN A 451 -25.49 -19.47 -22.14
CA GLN A 451 -24.59 -20.53 -21.68
C GLN A 451 -24.75 -21.82 -22.48
N LYS A 452 -25.99 -22.23 -22.77
CA LYS A 452 -26.27 -23.39 -23.61
C LYS A 452 -25.74 -23.20 -25.03
N MET A 453 -26.02 -22.05 -25.65
CA MET A 453 -25.50 -21.73 -26.99
C MET A 453 -23.97 -21.81 -27.04
N LEU A 454 -23.29 -21.24 -26.04
CA LEU A 454 -21.83 -21.28 -25.96
C LEU A 454 -21.27 -22.69 -25.69
N SER A 455 -22.05 -23.61 -25.11
CA SER A 455 -21.62 -25.01 -24.98
C SER A 455 -21.53 -25.75 -26.32
N GLU A 456 -22.23 -25.26 -27.34
CA GLU A 456 -22.23 -25.77 -28.71
C GLU A 456 -21.25 -24.99 -29.61
N TYR A 457 -20.57 -23.97 -29.06
CA TYR A 457 -19.62 -23.14 -29.80
C TYR A 457 -18.41 -23.97 -30.24
N SER A 458 -18.05 -23.83 -31.52
CA SER A 458 -16.83 -24.39 -32.10
C SER A 458 -16.04 -23.30 -32.80
N SER A 459 -14.73 -23.50 -32.86
CA SER A 459 -13.77 -22.53 -33.43
C SER A 459 -12.72 -23.30 -34.25
N SER A 460 -12.20 -22.64 -35.29
CA SER A 460 -11.03 -23.14 -36.04
C SER A 460 -9.75 -23.09 -35.22
N VAL A 461 -9.67 -22.17 -34.24
CA VAL A 461 -8.61 -22.07 -33.24
C VAL A 461 -9.00 -22.90 -32.01
N ALA A 462 -8.02 -23.56 -31.39
CA ALA A 462 -8.22 -24.32 -30.17
C ALA A 462 -8.88 -23.46 -29.08
N LEU A 463 -9.85 -24.03 -28.36
CA LEU A 463 -10.50 -23.35 -27.24
C LEU A 463 -9.57 -23.30 -26.01
N PRO A 464 -9.85 -22.42 -25.03
CA PRO A 464 -9.15 -22.42 -23.76
C PRO A 464 -9.26 -23.75 -23.00
N PRO A 465 -8.36 -24.00 -22.04
CA PRO A 465 -8.48 -25.13 -21.11
C PRO A 465 -9.88 -25.19 -20.45
N PRO A 466 -10.43 -26.38 -20.15
CA PRO A 466 -11.83 -26.52 -19.75
C PRO A 466 -12.27 -25.64 -18.56
N ASP A 467 -11.41 -25.45 -17.56
CA ASP A 467 -11.69 -24.61 -16.39
C ASP A 467 -11.72 -23.11 -16.74
N ILE A 468 -10.84 -22.66 -17.62
CA ILE A 468 -10.81 -21.30 -18.15
C ILE A 468 -11.99 -21.06 -19.09
N TRP A 469 -12.28 -22.02 -19.96
CA TRP A 469 -13.43 -21.98 -20.85
C TRP A 469 -14.75 -21.83 -20.06
N ALA A 470 -14.94 -22.60 -19.01
CA ALA A 470 -16.13 -22.49 -18.15
C ALA A 470 -16.27 -21.10 -17.52
N LYS A 471 -15.17 -20.46 -17.10
CA LYS A 471 -15.17 -19.08 -16.59
C LYS A 471 -15.52 -18.08 -17.70
N ALA A 472 -14.86 -18.16 -18.85
CA ALA A 472 -15.10 -17.27 -19.98
C ALA A 472 -16.56 -17.36 -20.47
N VAL A 473 -17.10 -18.59 -20.62
CA VAL A 473 -18.51 -18.81 -20.97
C VAL A 473 -19.43 -18.17 -19.95
N LYS A 474 -19.17 -18.34 -18.66
CA LYS A 474 -19.98 -17.74 -17.59
C LYS A 474 -19.99 -16.21 -17.67
N ASP A 475 -18.83 -15.60 -17.81
CA ASP A 475 -18.69 -14.13 -17.83
C ASP A 475 -19.30 -13.53 -19.09
N ILE A 476 -19.00 -14.08 -20.27
CA ILE A 476 -19.53 -13.59 -21.55
C ILE A 476 -21.05 -13.79 -21.65
N SER A 477 -21.57 -14.94 -21.22
CA SER A 477 -23.02 -15.18 -21.22
C SER A 477 -23.77 -14.26 -20.24
N MET A 478 -23.20 -13.98 -19.07
CA MET A 478 -23.77 -13.04 -18.10
C MET A 478 -23.79 -11.63 -18.69
N PHE A 479 -22.67 -11.20 -19.28
CA PHE A 479 -22.53 -9.88 -19.87
C PHE A 479 -23.47 -9.65 -21.06
N THR A 480 -23.51 -10.59 -22.01
CA THR A 480 -24.36 -10.50 -23.21
C THR A 480 -25.84 -10.61 -22.90
N SER A 481 -26.24 -11.42 -21.90
CA SER A 481 -27.64 -11.51 -21.52
C SER A 481 -28.16 -10.21 -20.90
N GLY A 482 -27.37 -9.55 -20.05
CA GLY A 482 -27.67 -8.22 -19.53
C GLY A 482 -27.80 -7.18 -20.63
N TYR A 483 -26.80 -7.12 -21.52
CA TYR A 483 -26.80 -6.18 -22.65
C TYR A 483 -27.99 -6.40 -23.60
N SER A 484 -28.18 -7.62 -24.10
CA SER A 484 -29.23 -7.91 -25.08
C SER A 484 -30.64 -7.67 -24.52
N CYS A 485 -30.87 -7.94 -23.23
CA CYS A 485 -32.15 -7.60 -22.59
C CYS A 485 -32.34 -6.08 -22.50
N ALA A 486 -31.28 -5.34 -22.21
CA ALA A 486 -31.33 -3.88 -22.20
C ALA A 486 -31.53 -3.31 -23.60
N ARG A 487 -30.91 -3.90 -24.63
CA ARG A 487 -31.12 -3.59 -26.05
C ARG A 487 -32.58 -3.77 -26.45
N ASP A 488 -33.21 -4.87 -26.06
CA ASP A 488 -34.65 -5.09 -26.32
C ASP A 488 -35.53 -4.02 -25.68
N ALA A 489 -35.14 -3.50 -24.50
CA ALA A 489 -35.93 -2.56 -23.72
C ALA A 489 -35.74 -1.10 -24.14
N LEU A 490 -34.50 -0.71 -24.47
CA LEU A 490 -34.10 0.69 -24.66
C LEU A 490 -33.74 1.03 -26.11
N GLY A 491 -33.67 0.04 -26.99
CA GLY A 491 -33.11 0.17 -28.33
C GLY A 491 -31.58 0.05 -28.34
N GLN A 492 -31.02 -0.33 -29.49
CA GLN A 492 -29.60 -0.65 -29.65
C GLN A 492 -28.67 0.51 -29.32
N ASP A 493 -28.88 1.69 -29.93
CA ASP A 493 -27.95 2.82 -29.76
C ASP A 493 -27.86 3.28 -28.31
N LYS A 494 -29.02 3.47 -27.67
CA LYS A 494 -29.11 3.92 -26.26
C LYS A 494 -28.54 2.87 -25.31
N ALA A 495 -28.91 1.60 -25.50
CA ALA A 495 -28.38 0.52 -24.67
C ALA A 495 -26.87 0.41 -24.83
N TYR A 496 -26.34 0.43 -26.06
CA TYR A 496 -24.92 0.32 -26.34
C TYR A 496 -24.11 1.44 -25.68
N GLN A 497 -24.51 2.71 -25.86
CA GLN A 497 -23.78 3.84 -25.27
C GLN A 497 -23.72 3.75 -23.74
N MET A 498 -24.85 3.49 -23.09
CA MET A 498 -24.92 3.41 -21.62
C MET A 498 -24.19 2.17 -21.08
N TYR A 499 -24.29 1.03 -21.77
CA TYR A 499 -23.62 -0.21 -21.36
C TYR A 499 -22.11 -0.14 -21.58
N ARG A 500 -21.65 0.45 -22.70
CA ARG A 500 -20.24 0.73 -22.97
C ARG A 500 -19.65 1.61 -21.87
N LYS A 501 -20.32 2.70 -21.49
CA LYS A 501 -19.87 3.58 -20.40
C LYS A 501 -19.70 2.80 -19.09
N MET A 502 -20.75 2.08 -18.66
CA MET A 502 -20.69 1.24 -17.45
C MET A 502 -19.57 0.21 -17.51
N PHE A 503 -19.38 -0.46 -18.65
CA PHE A 503 -18.34 -1.46 -18.84
C PHE A 503 -16.94 -0.84 -18.72
N LEU A 504 -16.70 0.29 -19.38
CA LEU A 504 -15.39 0.96 -19.33
C LEU A 504 -15.09 1.51 -17.93
N GLU A 505 -16.08 2.05 -17.23
CA GLU A 505 -15.92 2.53 -15.84
C GLU A 505 -15.62 1.37 -14.87
N THR A 506 -16.35 0.25 -15.00
CA THR A 506 -16.11 -0.95 -14.20
C THR A 506 -14.76 -1.59 -14.55
N GLY A 507 -14.44 -1.67 -15.84
CA GLY A 507 -13.19 -2.19 -16.36
C GLY A 507 -11.99 -1.38 -15.90
N LYS A 508 -12.06 -0.04 -15.93
CA LYS A 508 -11.05 0.85 -15.34
C LYS A 508 -10.80 0.47 -13.88
N MET A 509 -11.85 0.36 -13.07
CA MET A 509 -11.73 -0.03 -11.65
C MET A 509 -11.09 -1.43 -11.49
N GLU A 510 -11.52 -2.42 -12.27
CA GLU A 510 -10.97 -3.78 -12.22
C GLU A 510 -9.49 -3.83 -12.61
N MET A 511 -9.11 -3.07 -13.64
CA MET A 511 -7.74 -3.01 -14.13
C MET A 511 -6.81 -2.29 -13.15
N ARG A 512 -7.29 -1.27 -12.41
CA ARG A 512 -6.51 -0.64 -11.32
C ARG A 512 -6.26 -1.57 -10.14
N TRP A 513 -7.09 -2.59 -9.92
CA TRP A 513 -6.76 -3.68 -8.99
C TRP A 513 -5.80 -4.69 -9.63
N LEU A 514 -6.11 -5.12 -10.85
CA LEU A 514 -5.41 -6.21 -11.53
C LEU A 514 -3.95 -5.85 -11.79
N TRP A 515 -3.67 -4.60 -12.16
CA TRP A 515 -2.32 -4.14 -12.48
C TRP A 515 -1.71 -3.31 -11.36
N PRO A 516 -0.37 -3.26 -11.26
CA PRO A 516 0.31 -2.33 -10.37
C PRO A 516 -0.10 -0.90 -10.68
N ASP A 517 -0.11 -0.03 -9.67
CA ASP A 517 -0.23 1.40 -9.92
C ASP A 517 0.88 1.90 -10.87
N ALA A 518 0.56 2.89 -11.70
CA ALA A 518 1.47 3.43 -12.70
C ALA A 518 2.80 3.94 -12.10
N GLN A 519 2.77 4.44 -10.86
CA GLN A 519 3.97 4.93 -10.19
C GLN A 519 4.96 3.81 -9.84
N GLN A 520 4.51 2.55 -9.70
CA GLN A 520 5.42 1.43 -9.41
C GLN A 520 6.43 1.21 -10.54
N PHE A 521 6.08 1.57 -11.77
CA PHE A 521 6.97 1.47 -12.93
C PHE A 521 8.09 2.51 -12.91
N THR A 522 7.88 3.66 -12.26
CA THR A 522 8.92 4.69 -12.09
C THR A 522 10.10 4.20 -11.23
N LEU A 523 9.90 3.12 -10.47
CA LEU A 523 10.92 2.49 -9.61
C LEU A 523 11.89 1.59 -10.39
N LEU A 524 11.58 1.29 -11.65
CA LEU A 524 12.38 0.44 -12.52
C LEU A 524 13.52 1.24 -13.15
N GLU A 525 14.61 0.56 -13.48
CA GLU A 525 15.76 1.18 -14.17
C GLU A 525 15.36 1.80 -15.52
N SER A 526 14.42 1.17 -16.23
CA SER A 526 13.80 1.72 -17.43
C SER A 526 12.27 1.63 -17.30
N PRO A 527 11.59 2.70 -16.83
CA PRO A 527 10.15 2.69 -16.59
C PRO A 527 9.32 2.33 -17.83
N HIS A 528 9.65 2.94 -18.97
CA HIS A 528 9.02 2.65 -20.27
C HIS A 528 9.15 1.17 -20.63
N HIS A 529 10.38 0.65 -20.65
CA HIS A 529 10.63 -0.75 -21.04
C HIS A 529 9.95 -1.73 -20.07
N GLY A 530 9.97 -1.43 -18.78
CA GLY A 530 9.30 -2.24 -17.77
C GLY A 530 7.78 -2.27 -17.93
N ALA A 531 7.15 -1.14 -18.27
CA ALA A 531 5.72 -1.07 -18.57
C ALA A 531 5.36 -1.91 -19.80
N VAL A 532 6.14 -1.79 -20.89
CA VAL A 532 5.95 -2.60 -22.11
C VAL A 532 6.15 -4.09 -21.82
N GLN A 533 7.20 -4.44 -21.08
CA GLN A 533 7.48 -5.82 -20.70
C GLN A 533 6.35 -6.43 -19.88
N TYR A 534 5.84 -5.71 -18.88
CA TYR A 534 4.72 -6.15 -18.06
C TYR A 534 3.48 -6.39 -18.91
N TRP A 535 3.15 -5.44 -19.79
CA TRP A 535 2.00 -5.53 -20.69
C TRP A 535 2.09 -6.71 -21.67
N LEU A 536 3.25 -6.91 -22.31
CA LEU A 536 3.46 -8.05 -23.20
C LEU A 536 3.34 -9.38 -22.46
N ALA A 537 3.86 -9.47 -21.23
CA ALA A 537 3.68 -10.66 -20.40
C ALA A 537 2.21 -10.90 -20.04
N TYR A 538 1.44 -9.84 -19.78
CA TYR A 538 -0.01 -9.91 -19.58
C TYR A 538 -0.72 -10.45 -20.83
N LEU A 539 -0.47 -9.88 -22.02
CA LEU A 539 -1.08 -10.34 -23.26
C LEU A 539 -0.70 -11.78 -23.60
N LYS A 540 0.59 -12.14 -23.41
CA LYS A 540 1.07 -13.50 -23.60
C LYS A 540 0.32 -14.49 -22.71
N SER A 541 -0.02 -14.11 -21.48
CA SER A 541 -0.81 -14.98 -20.60
C SER A 541 -2.22 -15.27 -21.14
N TYR A 542 -2.81 -14.39 -21.95
CA TYR A 542 -4.06 -14.70 -22.67
C TYR A 542 -3.82 -15.56 -23.91
N ALA A 543 -2.72 -15.33 -24.62
CA ALA A 543 -2.34 -16.13 -25.78
C ALA A 543 -2.07 -17.59 -25.39
N ASP A 544 -1.38 -17.82 -24.27
CA ASP A 544 -1.13 -19.16 -23.71
C ASP A 544 -2.43 -19.91 -23.31
N LEU A 545 -3.54 -19.18 -23.16
CA LEU A 545 -4.87 -19.73 -22.89
C LEU A 545 -5.76 -19.82 -24.14
N ASN A 546 -5.22 -19.57 -25.33
CA ASN A 546 -5.96 -19.49 -26.59
C ASN A 546 -7.14 -18.49 -26.57
N ILE A 547 -7.01 -17.40 -25.81
CA ILE A 547 -8.02 -16.33 -25.79
C ILE A 547 -7.77 -15.31 -26.90
N ILE A 548 -6.50 -15.14 -27.29
CA ILE A 548 -6.06 -14.30 -28.40
C ILE A 548 -4.91 -14.97 -29.15
N THR A 549 -4.69 -14.60 -30.40
CA THR A 549 -3.42 -14.80 -31.10
C THR A 549 -2.59 -13.52 -30.96
N LEU A 550 -1.35 -13.63 -30.50
CA LEU A 550 -0.45 -12.49 -30.31
C LEU A 550 0.80 -12.65 -31.17
N SER A 551 1.17 -11.61 -31.91
CA SER A 551 2.49 -11.45 -32.50
C SER A 551 3.08 -10.09 -32.11
N SER A 552 4.37 -10.05 -31.82
CA SER A 552 5.07 -8.81 -31.47
C SER A 552 6.46 -8.79 -32.08
N GLU A 553 6.89 -7.62 -32.55
CA GLU A 553 8.21 -7.36 -33.08
C GLU A 553 8.78 -6.11 -32.40
N VAL A 554 10.08 -6.10 -32.14
CA VAL A 554 10.78 -4.95 -31.58
C VAL A 554 11.80 -4.50 -32.62
N ASP A 555 11.76 -3.23 -32.99
CA ASP A 555 12.71 -2.66 -33.95
C ASP A 555 14.05 -2.29 -33.29
N GLU A 556 15.04 -1.91 -34.11
CA GLU A 556 16.39 -1.56 -33.66
C GLU A 556 16.44 -0.32 -32.74
N ILE A 557 15.41 0.52 -32.78
CA ILE A 557 15.31 1.78 -32.01
C ILE A 557 14.46 1.56 -30.74
N GLY A 558 13.97 0.33 -30.51
CA GLY A 558 13.23 -0.07 -29.33
C GLY A 558 11.72 0.21 -29.38
N ASN A 559 11.17 0.56 -30.55
CA ASN A 559 9.72 0.57 -30.72
C ASN A 559 9.20 -0.86 -30.71
N THR A 560 8.05 -1.06 -30.09
CA THR A 560 7.40 -2.37 -30.03
C THR A 560 6.14 -2.33 -30.87
N PHE A 561 6.13 -3.08 -31.96
CA PHE A 561 4.95 -3.34 -32.76
C PHE A 561 4.26 -4.60 -32.26
N PHE A 562 2.94 -4.58 -32.07
CA PHE A 562 2.19 -5.77 -31.74
C PHE A 562 0.87 -5.86 -32.49
N VAL A 563 0.46 -7.09 -32.74
CA VAL A 563 -0.79 -7.43 -33.41
C VAL A 563 -1.52 -8.48 -32.59
N ILE A 564 -2.79 -8.22 -32.32
CA ILE A 564 -3.71 -9.16 -31.69
C ILE A 564 -4.73 -9.61 -32.74
N LYS A 565 -4.87 -10.92 -32.90
CA LYS A 565 -5.84 -11.56 -33.79
C LYS A 565 -6.69 -12.59 -33.05
N ASP A 566 -7.72 -13.10 -33.71
CA ASP A 566 -8.55 -14.23 -33.26
C ASP A 566 -9.08 -14.05 -31.83
N CYS A 567 -9.57 -12.84 -31.52
CA CYS A 567 -10.05 -12.51 -30.18
C CYS A 567 -11.30 -13.34 -29.83
N LEU A 568 -11.14 -14.27 -28.90
CA LEU A 568 -12.22 -15.15 -28.47
C LEU A 568 -13.45 -14.36 -27.98
N TYR A 569 -13.24 -13.28 -27.23
CA TYR A 569 -14.35 -12.45 -26.73
C TYR A 569 -15.21 -11.87 -27.85
N ALA A 570 -14.58 -11.30 -28.88
CA ALA A 570 -15.28 -10.72 -30.02
C ALA A 570 -16.06 -11.78 -30.81
N ASN A 571 -15.46 -12.96 -30.97
CA ASN A 571 -16.12 -14.09 -31.63
C ASN A 571 -17.34 -14.57 -30.84
N LEU A 572 -17.24 -14.69 -29.51
CA LEU A 572 -18.36 -15.09 -28.66
C LEU A 572 -19.47 -14.02 -28.62
N PHE A 573 -19.13 -12.73 -28.59
CA PHE A 573 -20.12 -11.65 -28.69
C PHE A 573 -20.88 -11.68 -30.02
N SER A 574 -20.16 -11.87 -31.12
CA SER A 574 -20.76 -12.01 -32.45
C SER A 574 -21.65 -13.24 -32.56
N PHE A 575 -21.19 -14.39 -32.04
CA PHE A 575 -21.96 -15.64 -32.01
C PHE A 575 -23.27 -15.51 -31.20
N LEU A 576 -23.27 -14.71 -30.14
CA LEU A 576 -24.45 -14.40 -29.34
C LEU A 576 -25.28 -13.22 -29.89
N GLY A 577 -25.01 -12.76 -31.12
CA GLY A 577 -25.78 -11.72 -31.79
C GLY A 577 -25.61 -10.32 -31.19
N CYS A 578 -24.42 -10.03 -30.64
CA CYS A 578 -24.03 -8.73 -30.10
C CYS A 578 -22.66 -8.26 -30.64
N PRO A 579 -22.43 -8.24 -31.98
CA PRO A 579 -21.13 -7.89 -32.57
C PRO A 579 -20.63 -6.48 -32.19
N GLU A 580 -21.54 -5.54 -31.89
CA GLU A 580 -21.23 -4.19 -31.42
C GLU A 580 -20.39 -4.16 -30.12
N LEU A 581 -20.40 -5.23 -29.33
CA LEU A 581 -19.61 -5.36 -28.10
C LEU A 581 -18.15 -5.78 -28.35
N SER A 582 -17.79 -6.16 -29.59
CA SER A 582 -16.51 -6.80 -29.93
C SER A 582 -15.27 -5.97 -29.59
N HIS A 583 -15.39 -4.65 -29.52
CA HIS A 583 -14.28 -3.75 -29.24
C HIS A 583 -14.10 -3.42 -27.76
N LEU A 584 -15.12 -3.66 -26.92
CA LEU A 584 -15.14 -3.17 -25.54
C LEU A 584 -13.93 -3.61 -24.71
N VAL A 585 -13.53 -4.88 -24.82
CA VAL A 585 -12.36 -5.42 -24.11
C VAL A 585 -11.07 -4.72 -24.55
N ARG A 586 -10.93 -4.44 -25.86
CA ARG A 586 -9.75 -3.74 -26.41
C ARG A 586 -9.70 -2.28 -25.97
N GLU A 587 -10.84 -1.63 -25.88
CA GLU A 587 -10.92 -0.25 -25.38
C GLU A 587 -10.54 -0.15 -23.89
N MET A 588 -11.02 -1.09 -23.07
CA MET A 588 -10.65 -1.19 -21.66
C MET A 588 -9.14 -1.45 -21.48
N GLU A 589 -8.59 -2.39 -22.25
CA GLU A 589 -7.16 -2.71 -22.23
C GLU A 589 -6.30 -1.52 -22.67
N ARG A 590 -6.73 -0.80 -23.71
CA ARG A 590 -6.08 0.43 -24.16
C ARG A 590 -6.05 1.49 -23.07
N GLU A 591 -7.20 1.78 -22.43
CA GLU A 591 -7.26 2.75 -21.31
C GLU A 591 -6.30 2.35 -20.18
N ALA A 592 -6.30 1.08 -19.81
CA ALA A 592 -5.46 0.59 -18.73
C ALA A 592 -3.97 0.72 -19.09
N PHE A 593 -3.61 0.42 -20.34
CA PHE A 593 -2.22 0.48 -20.81
C PHE A 593 -1.74 1.91 -21.00
N GLU A 594 -2.56 2.80 -21.58
CA GLU A 594 -2.25 4.23 -21.70
C GLU A 594 -2.00 4.86 -20.32
N TYR A 595 -2.81 4.53 -19.30
CA TYR A 595 -2.61 5.01 -17.93
C TYR A 595 -1.22 4.68 -17.37
N ILE A 596 -0.73 3.46 -17.60
CA ILE A 596 0.62 3.08 -17.16
C ILE A 596 1.66 3.74 -18.06
N LEU A 597 1.49 3.66 -19.37
CA LEU A 597 2.54 4.00 -20.33
C LEU A 597 2.83 5.52 -20.35
N LEU A 598 1.79 6.36 -20.29
CA LEU A 598 1.93 7.81 -20.34
C LEU A 598 2.77 8.36 -19.19
N SER A 599 2.49 7.92 -17.95
CA SER A 599 3.26 8.32 -16.77
C SER A 599 4.68 7.78 -16.74
N ASN A 600 5.00 6.82 -17.61
CA ASN A 600 6.29 6.14 -17.67
C ASN A 600 7.05 6.42 -18.97
N GLY A 601 6.72 7.54 -19.64
CA GLY A 601 7.50 8.06 -20.76
C GLY A 601 7.32 7.30 -22.07
N GLY A 602 6.14 6.72 -22.30
CA GLY A 602 5.77 6.11 -23.58
C GLY A 602 4.46 6.65 -24.14
N ARG A 603 4.19 6.27 -25.39
CA ARG A 603 2.90 6.47 -26.06
C ARG A 603 2.58 5.24 -26.90
N VAL A 604 1.29 5.04 -27.17
CA VAL A 604 0.83 3.96 -28.03
C VAL A 604 -0.07 4.52 -29.12
N GLU A 605 0.23 4.18 -30.36
CA GLU A 605 -0.68 4.30 -31.49
C GLU A 605 -1.45 2.98 -31.58
N TRP A 606 -2.78 3.05 -31.50
CA TRP A 606 -3.63 1.86 -31.32
C TRP A 606 -4.80 1.89 -32.29
N ASP A 607 -4.78 0.97 -33.25
CA ASP A 607 -5.83 0.78 -34.23
C ASP A 607 -6.62 -0.50 -33.93
N VAL A 608 -7.94 -0.35 -33.85
CA VAL A 608 -8.87 -1.48 -33.65
C VAL A 608 -9.61 -1.76 -34.96
N PHE A 609 -9.61 -3.02 -35.36
CA PHE A 609 -10.29 -3.51 -36.56
C PHE A 609 -11.43 -4.46 -36.19
N GLU A 610 -12.19 -4.89 -37.20
CA GLU A 610 -13.28 -5.87 -37.05
C GLU A 610 -12.85 -7.10 -36.22
N GLN A 611 -13.82 -7.69 -35.52
CA GLN A 611 -13.62 -8.88 -34.67
C GLN A 611 -12.62 -8.66 -33.52
N GLY A 612 -12.42 -7.41 -33.09
CA GLY A 612 -11.57 -7.08 -31.94
C GLY A 612 -10.08 -7.27 -32.21
N ASN A 613 -9.69 -7.32 -33.48
CA ASN A 613 -8.28 -7.35 -33.89
C ASN A 613 -7.63 -5.98 -33.62
N VAL A 614 -6.35 -5.99 -33.28
CA VAL A 614 -5.60 -4.77 -32.97
C VAL A 614 -4.27 -4.78 -33.69
N SER A 615 -3.87 -3.62 -34.20
CA SER A 615 -2.49 -3.31 -34.57
C SER A 615 -2.06 -2.11 -33.73
N ALA A 616 -0.90 -2.16 -33.12
CA ALA A 616 -0.43 -1.07 -32.28
C ALA A 616 1.08 -0.92 -32.30
N LEU A 617 1.53 0.33 -32.24
CA LEU A 617 2.91 0.74 -32.19
C LEU A 617 3.17 1.48 -30.89
N ILE A 618 4.08 0.94 -30.07
CA ILE A 618 4.51 1.56 -28.83
C ILE A 618 5.82 2.29 -29.09
N CYS A 619 5.83 3.59 -28.80
CA CYS A 619 7.00 4.45 -28.95
C CYS A 619 7.42 5.01 -27.59
N PRO A 620 8.73 5.14 -27.33
CA PRO A 620 9.23 6.03 -26.29
C PRO A 620 8.75 7.45 -26.57
N SER A 621 8.32 8.17 -25.54
CA SER A 621 8.04 9.59 -25.65
C SER A 621 9.34 10.37 -25.74
N SER A 622 9.42 11.36 -26.63
CA SER A 622 10.52 12.32 -26.61
C SER A 622 10.52 13.04 -25.25
N SER A 623 11.71 13.32 -24.72
CA SER A 623 11.93 13.93 -23.39
C SER A 623 11.21 15.27 -23.18
N GLU A 624 10.63 15.87 -24.22
CA GLU A 624 9.88 17.13 -24.18
C GLU A 624 8.39 16.97 -23.79
N ASN A 625 7.83 15.75 -23.80
CA ASN A 625 6.39 15.51 -23.55
C ASN A 625 6.08 14.74 -22.25
N ILE A 626 7.03 14.64 -21.32
CA ILE A 626 6.73 14.08 -20.00
C ILE A 626 5.87 15.10 -19.24
N VAL A 627 4.55 14.96 -19.37
CA VAL A 627 3.60 15.58 -18.44
C VAL A 627 3.83 14.89 -17.10
N LYS A 628 4.68 15.50 -16.28
CA LYS A 628 4.65 15.24 -14.83
C LYS A 628 3.27 15.70 -14.39
N HIS A 629 2.30 14.79 -14.32
CA HIS A 629 1.17 14.95 -13.42
C HIS A 629 1.72 14.85 -11.99
N ALA A 630 2.42 15.91 -11.58
CA ALA A 630 2.39 16.34 -10.20
C ALA A 630 0.94 16.72 -9.89
N ASP A 631 0.53 16.52 -8.64
CA ASP A 631 -0.75 16.98 -8.10
C ASP A 631 -1.14 18.34 -8.70
N PRO A 632 -2.42 18.57 -9.08
CA PRO A 632 -2.86 19.92 -9.31
C PRO A 632 -2.69 20.68 -7.99
N GLU A 633 -1.85 21.72 -8.04
CA GLU A 633 -1.47 22.66 -6.96
C GLU A 633 -0.19 22.34 -6.16
N GLY A 634 0.94 22.20 -6.88
CA GLY A 634 2.22 22.69 -6.38
C GLY A 634 2.33 24.21 -6.60
N GLN A 635 1.95 25.02 -5.62
CA GLN A 635 2.30 26.45 -5.62
C GLN A 635 3.83 26.59 -5.51
N GLU A 636 4.40 27.37 -6.43
CA GLU A 636 5.81 27.80 -6.44
C GLU A 636 6.21 28.42 -5.10
N PHE A 637 7.06 27.74 -4.34
CA PHE A 637 7.81 28.38 -3.26
C PHE A 637 9.13 28.90 -3.84
N ALA A 638 9.13 30.16 -4.24
CA ALA A 638 10.34 30.92 -4.47
C ALA A 638 11.16 30.97 -3.16
N ALA A 639 12.40 30.48 -3.22
CA ALA A 639 13.38 30.70 -2.17
C ALA A 639 13.71 32.20 -2.10
N PRO A 640 13.61 32.88 -0.94
CA PRO A 640 14.22 34.19 -0.81
C PRO A 640 15.73 33.99 -0.62
N HIS A 641 16.49 34.65 -1.48
CA HIS A 641 17.89 34.96 -1.23
C HIS A 641 18.04 35.66 0.12
N LEU A 642 18.71 35.01 1.07
CA LEU A 642 19.84 35.50 1.87
C LEU A 642 20.28 34.45 2.91
#